data_AF-A0A7W1J751-F1
#
_entry.id   AF-A0A7W1J751-F1
#
_cell.length_a   1.000
_cell.length_b   1.000
_cell.length_c   1.000
_cell.angle_alpha   90.00
_cell.angle_beta   90.00
_cell.angle_gamma   90.00
#
_symmetry.space_group_name_H-M   'P 1'
#
loop_
_entity.id
_entity.type
_entity.pdbx_description
1 polymer ?
#
loop_
_entity_poly.entity_id
_entity_poly.type
_entity_poly.pdbx_seq_one_letter_code
_entity_poly.pdbx_strand_id
1 'polypeptide(L)'
;MTPPFRSVAVWFVSVLWALSCAFVIPQLALSFAASTASGAEAKDGAEKLRSSCFRFVERRLAKRPVADVPWSSGMTMTFAGYDKAKESLQATSGESSLDVPLKSIKTRDLASLIKAASGSEDSPDADGYILAAVLLLSDGDQGAASHLLERAKTQAAGVDDSFAHWLELLGLEMKAPEPKPQPEAKKEPEGGDKTDIAGGETAPGIPGSTKLPTGPGSKKHAVSKEHPRLFGSKQRLQGLMQERAYGYGLMADYAKKKDAYDPTAMPAMALVSCLENDKDLAREAIKRAMVYATGPIKVGHVTFGHDLAYSAMVYDLCHPYWTADEKTKFIDYMNKTVDANVGSETYPYHNGYYGYKNWGIGLACYATMYENPRAAEILATLDADFRARAVPCLEHAGDGGAWSEGHYIHYWIYEWLVFCEVARMCEGVDYYPLAPKFFANRAVASMFQMLPGHLPHETNRPVPDGDGGYGTYGGFSEKILSARRILVNYYRNDPVHQMVHAYNQLVPHLCIPESYGYMDFLWNDLSVTKGDLKQMKLSHFAPGAGEVFARNSWDGDSTYFFFKCGDRISAHQQLDVGHFFIYRQEHLAGDSGVYDAFDSNHCVNYYIRSIAHNTMLVYDPAEKFPDGIRAGPASANDGGQAYPWKGTAMGHNAGCLDFPMFTANKQLADIADVLAYEDHGSWLYTAGDCTRAYSSAKMALFTRQIVFIRPSTIVIFDRVKATKPDYKKTWVLNLHKTPTGTAPTMVSTNGNGKLFIQTVLPANADITLHSGAELYAYEGKSFPPNPPAAAGMPIVECRMEVSPKTASASDLFLHVLTATDAKTDTAAKAEAKVTGSDVTVTVGGAVIKFDVNSVGGTIVVGGQKGTLANKIQP
;
A
#
# COMPACT_ATOMS: atom_id res chain seq x y z
N MET A 1 -37.96 50.50 4.19
CA MET A 1 -37.08 51.26 5.12
C MET A 1 -36.62 50.32 6.21
N THR A 2 -35.41 50.56 6.72
CA THR A 2 -34.67 49.86 7.81
C THR A 2 -34.12 48.44 7.55
N PRO A 3 -32.78 48.29 7.40
CA PRO A 3 -31.99 47.05 7.58
C PRO A 3 -31.34 47.00 8.99
N PRO A 4 -30.74 45.86 9.42
CA PRO A 4 -29.33 45.90 9.90
C PRO A 4 -28.49 44.61 9.65
N PHE A 5 -27.21 44.74 9.25
CA PHE A 5 -25.94 44.52 10.02
C PHE A 5 -25.78 43.12 10.65
N ARG A 6 -24.89 42.24 10.14
CA ARG A 6 -23.41 42.11 10.31
C ARG A 6 -22.94 41.63 11.70
N SER A 7 -22.48 40.36 11.70
CA SER A 7 -21.26 39.80 12.31
C SER A 7 -21.13 39.73 13.85
N VAL A 8 -21.09 38.50 14.40
CA VAL A 8 -19.91 37.81 15.02
C VAL A 8 -20.39 36.62 15.91
N ALA A 9 -19.55 35.57 15.95
CA ALA A 9 -19.53 34.32 16.72
C ALA A 9 -20.05 33.09 15.93
N VAL A 10 -19.24 32.19 15.36
CA VAL A 10 -17.81 31.82 15.50
C VAL A 10 -17.40 31.48 16.94
N TRP A 11 -17.88 30.33 17.42
CA TRP A 11 -17.22 29.30 18.25
C TRP A 11 -18.32 28.42 18.88
N PHE A 12 -18.11 27.10 18.94
CA PHE A 12 -19.06 25.99 19.23
C PHE A 12 -19.74 25.30 18.02
N VAL A 13 -18.96 24.71 17.11
CA VAL A 13 -19.39 23.56 16.27
C VAL A 13 -18.21 22.59 16.05
N SER A 14 -17.53 22.16 17.13
CA SER A 14 -16.29 21.35 17.00
C SER A 14 -16.27 20.05 17.79
N VAL A 15 -17.40 19.59 18.35
CA VAL A 15 -17.44 18.33 19.13
C VAL A 15 -18.60 17.40 18.76
N LEU A 16 -19.41 17.74 17.75
CA LEU A 16 -20.56 16.90 17.31
C LEU A 16 -20.59 16.60 15.81
N TRP A 17 -19.42 16.65 15.15
CA TRP A 17 -19.28 16.41 13.70
C TRP A 17 -18.37 15.21 13.36
N ALA A 18 -18.02 14.40 14.36
CA ALA A 18 -17.35 13.11 14.18
C ALA A 18 -18.34 11.92 14.12
N LEU A 19 -19.65 12.21 14.02
CA LEU A 19 -20.73 11.21 13.92
C LEU A 19 -21.46 11.26 12.56
N SER A 20 -20.91 11.96 11.55
CA SER A 20 -21.61 12.25 10.28
C SER A 20 -20.97 11.63 9.02
N CYS A 21 -19.95 10.78 9.14
CA CYS A 21 -19.48 9.96 8.01
C CYS A 21 -20.29 8.66 7.82
N ALA A 22 -21.34 8.47 8.62
CA ALA A 22 -22.51 7.70 8.21
C ALA A 22 -23.61 8.71 7.85
N PHE A 23 -24.25 8.56 6.69
CA PHE A 23 -25.36 9.35 6.14
C PHE A 23 -25.00 10.75 5.58
N VAL A 24 -24.69 10.85 4.27
CA VAL A 24 -25.58 11.40 3.20
C VAL A 24 -25.05 10.98 1.81
N ILE A 25 -25.15 9.69 1.50
CA ILE A 25 -25.95 9.25 0.34
C ILE A 25 -27.30 8.89 0.99
N PRO A 26 -28.48 8.91 0.34
CA PRO A 26 -29.65 8.28 0.94
C PRO A 26 -29.24 6.85 1.29
N GLN A 27 -28.96 6.60 2.57
CA GLN A 27 -28.64 5.28 3.06
C GLN A 27 -29.97 4.55 2.98
N LEU A 28 -30.11 3.82 1.90
CA LEU A 28 -31.06 2.74 1.77
C LEU A 28 -30.68 1.71 2.83
N ALA A 29 -31.04 1.96 4.09
CA ALA A 29 -31.28 0.89 5.04
C ALA A 29 -32.54 0.18 4.56
N LEU A 30 -32.36 -0.68 3.56
CA LEU A 30 -33.42 -1.45 2.93
C LEU A 30 -33.85 -2.55 3.88
N SER A 31 -35.00 -2.37 4.51
CA SER A 31 -35.74 -3.53 5.00
C SER A 31 -36.54 -4.09 3.83
N PHE A 32 -36.14 -5.25 3.33
CA PHE A 32 -36.90 -5.97 2.31
C PHE A 32 -37.98 -6.80 3.02
N ALA A 33 -39.24 -6.49 2.74
CA ALA A 33 -40.32 -7.44 3.03
C ALA A 33 -40.45 -8.33 1.79
N ALA A 34 -40.15 -9.62 1.93
CA ALA A 34 -40.61 -10.59 0.94
C ALA A 34 -42.15 -10.55 0.97
N SER A 35 -42.75 -9.80 0.04
CA SER A 35 -44.15 -10.02 -0.26
C SER A 35 -44.22 -11.47 -0.73
N THR A 36 -45.13 -12.26 -0.17
CA THR A 36 -45.36 -13.63 -0.64
C THR A 36 -46.01 -13.54 -2.02
N ALA A 37 -45.23 -13.21 -3.04
CA ALA A 37 -45.65 -13.27 -4.43
C ALA A 37 -45.68 -14.75 -4.84
N SER A 38 -46.71 -15.48 -4.38
CA SER A 38 -46.99 -16.85 -4.79
C SER A 38 -47.72 -16.89 -6.14
N GLY A 39 -47.25 -16.11 -7.11
CA GLY A 39 -47.87 -15.90 -8.43
C GLY A 39 -47.05 -16.48 -9.58
N ALA A 40 -47.68 -16.68 -10.74
CA ALA A 40 -47.02 -17.15 -11.96
C ALA A 40 -45.91 -16.19 -12.45
N GLU A 41 -46.07 -14.89 -12.21
CA GLU A 41 -45.11 -13.83 -12.59
C GLU A 41 -43.79 -13.90 -11.82
N ALA A 42 -43.83 -14.16 -10.50
CA ALA A 42 -42.60 -14.32 -9.69
C ALA A 42 -41.81 -15.59 -10.06
N LYS A 43 -42.50 -16.64 -10.51
CA LYS A 43 -41.86 -17.86 -11.04
C LYS A 43 -41.15 -17.58 -12.37
N ASP A 44 -41.78 -16.84 -13.27
CA ASP A 44 -41.19 -16.39 -14.53
C ASP A 44 -39.99 -15.47 -14.29
N GLY A 45 -40.07 -14.55 -13.32
CA GLY A 45 -38.95 -13.73 -12.87
C GLY A 45 -37.75 -14.52 -12.35
N ALA A 46 -38.00 -15.53 -11.50
CA ALA A 46 -36.95 -16.38 -10.97
C ALA A 46 -36.27 -17.24 -12.07
N GLU A 47 -37.04 -17.71 -13.05
CA GLU A 47 -36.52 -18.45 -14.20
C GLU A 47 -35.67 -17.55 -15.12
N LYS A 48 -36.11 -16.30 -15.35
CA LYS A 48 -35.35 -15.27 -16.07
C LYS A 48 -34.06 -14.88 -15.37
N LEU A 49 -34.09 -14.73 -14.05
CA LEU A 49 -32.89 -14.44 -13.24
C LEU A 49 -31.88 -15.57 -13.37
N ARG A 50 -32.31 -16.81 -13.14
CA ARG A 50 -31.45 -17.99 -13.19
C ARG A 50 -30.88 -18.22 -14.59
N SER A 51 -31.66 -17.98 -15.64
CA SER A 51 -31.20 -18.03 -17.03
C SER A 51 -30.17 -16.93 -17.34
N SER A 52 -30.32 -15.75 -16.75
CA SER A 52 -29.35 -14.65 -16.91
C SER A 52 -28.05 -14.91 -16.16
N CYS A 53 -28.13 -15.55 -15.00
CA CYS A 53 -27.00 -16.06 -14.24
C CYS A 53 -26.17 -17.08 -15.03
N PHE A 54 -26.82 -18.08 -15.66
CA PHE A 54 -26.09 -19.06 -16.45
C PHE A 54 -25.51 -18.49 -17.73
N ARG A 55 -26.19 -17.55 -18.41
CA ARG A 55 -25.60 -16.80 -19.53
C ARG A 55 -24.37 -16.00 -19.11
N PHE A 56 -24.38 -15.41 -17.92
CA PHE A 56 -23.22 -14.73 -17.36
C PHE A 56 -22.05 -15.69 -17.14
N VAL A 57 -22.30 -16.82 -16.46
CA VAL A 57 -21.29 -17.86 -16.21
C VAL A 57 -20.75 -18.45 -17.51
N GLU A 58 -21.61 -18.74 -18.48
CA GLU A 58 -21.21 -19.22 -19.81
C GLU A 58 -20.24 -18.25 -20.49
N ARG A 59 -20.57 -16.96 -20.55
CA ARG A 59 -19.69 -15.94 -21.14
C ARG A 59 -18.34 -15.86 -20.43
N ARG A 60 -18.32 -16.11 -19.11
CA ARG A 60 -17.09 -16.10 -18.32
C ARG A 60 -16.25 -17.34 -18.54
N LEU A 61 -16.85 -18.53 -18.56
CA LEU A 61 -16.17 -19.79 -18.85
C LEU A 61 -15.63 -19.87 -20.28
N ALA A 62 -16.28 -19.20 -21.23
CA ALA A 62 -15.76 -19.07 -22.60
C ALA A 62 -14.46 -18.25 -22.67
N LYS A 63 -14.17 -17.40 -21.68
CA LYS A 63 -12.94 -16.59 -21.61
C LYS A 63 -11.86 -17.27 -20.78
N ARG A 64 -12.21 -17.83 -19.61
CA ARG A 64 -11.29 -18.51 -18.71
C ARG A 64 -12.02 -19.41 -17.70
N PRO A 65 -11.36 -20.45 -17.15
CA PRO A 65 -11.88 -21.16 -15.99
C PRO A 65 -12.12 -20.23 -14.79
N VAL A 66 -13.13 -20.56 -13.98
CA VAL A 66 -13.44 -19.87 -12.72
C VAL A 66 -13.02 -20.80 -11.59
N ALA A 67 -11.89 -20.47 -10.95
CA ALA A 67 -11.30 -21.25 -9.87
C ALA A 67 -11.77 -20.79 -8.49
N ASP A 68 -11.41 -21.58 -7.47
CA ASP A 68 -11.58 -21.26 -6.04
C ASP A 68 -13.01 -20.93 -5.61
N VAL A 69 -14.01 -21.56 -6.23
CA VAL A 69 -15.42 -21.33 -5.93
C VAL A 69 -15.82 -22.14 -4.69
N PRO A 70 -16.18 -21.49 -3.57
CA PRO A 70 -16.69 -22.21 -2.40
C PRO A 70 -18.04 -22.83 -2.74
N TRP A 71 -18.23 -24.10 -2.36
CA TRP A 71 -19.44 -24.86 -2.65
C TRP A 71 -20.12 -25.34 -1.37
N SER A 72 -21.45 -25.47 -1.38
CA SER A 72 -22.26 -25.84 -0.21
C SER A 72 -21.97 -27.24 0.36
N SER A 73 -21.23 -28.06 -0.37
CA SER A 73 -20.70 -29.35 0.10
C SER A 73 -19.42 -29.24 0.93
N GLY A 74 -18.90 -28.03 1.14
CA GLY A 74 -17.60 -27.80 1.78
C GLY A 74 -16.39 -28.01 0.86
N MET A 75 -16.64 -28.25 -0.43
CA MET A 75 -15.59 -28.37 -1.45
C MET A 75 -15.27 -27.01 -2.07
N THR A 76 -14.08 -26.89 -2.63
CA THR A 76 -13.68 -25.76 -3.49
C THR A 76 -13.64 -26.26 -4.93
N MET A 77 -14.39 -25.60 -5.81
CA MET A 77 -14.58 -26.04 -7.20
C MET A 77 -13.88 -25.12 -8.19
N THR A 78 -13.34 -25.71 -9.25
CA THR A 78 -12.92 -24.97 -10.46
C THR A 78 -13.83 -25.35 -11.61
N PHE A 79 -14.47 -24.36 -12.23
CA PHE A 79 -15.33 -24.56 -13.39
C PHE A 79 -14.57 -24.20 -14.66
N ALA A 80 -14.53 -25.10 -15.65
CA ALA A 80 -13.72 -24.94 -16.85
C ALA A 80 -14.54 -24.87 -18.14
N GLY A 81 -15.83 -25.23 -18.11
CA GLY A 81 -16.64 -25.27 -19.32
C GLY A 81 -18.14 -25.35 -19.05
N TYR A 82 -18.93 -25.02 -20.07
CA TYR A 82 -20.38 -25.16 -20.06
C TYR A 82 -20.82 -26.05 -21.23
N ASP A 83 -21.41 -27.20 -20.92
CA ASP A 83 -21.96 -28.12 -21.90
C ASP A 83 -23.44 -27.79 -22.15
N LYS A 84 -23.69 -27.06 -23.25
CA LYS A 84 -25.03 -26.67 -23.69
C LYS A 84 -25.94 -27.85 -23.99
N ALA A 85 -25.38 -28.96 -24.49
CA ALA A 85 -26.18 -30.12 -24.90
C ALA A 85 -26.68 -30.90 -23.68
N LYS A 86 -25.88 -30.94 -22.61
CA LYS A 86 -26.21 -31.62 -21.35
C LYS A 86 -26.87 -30.71 -20.31
N GLU A 87 -26.94 -29.41 -20.54
CA GLU A 87 -27.30 -28.41 -19.53
C GLU A 87 -26.47 -28.61 -18.25
N SER A 88 -25.14 -28.69 -18.35
CA SER A 88 -24.23 -28.90 -17.22
C SER A 88 -22.98 -28.04 -17.26
N LEU A 89 -22.40 -27.76 -16.09
CA LEU A 89 -21.09 -27.13 -15.95
C LEU A 89 -20.02 -28.19 -15.68
N GLN A 90 -18.92 -28.12 -16.42
CA GLN A 90 -17.75 -28.97 -16.22
C GLN A 90 -16.91 -28.39 -15.10
N ALA A 91 -16.71 -29.16 -14.04
CA ALA A 91 -16.02 -28.72 -12.84
C ALA A 91 -15.00 -29.75 -12.34
N THR A 92 -13.99 -29.29 -11.62
CA THR A 92 -13.05 -30.12 -10.89
C THR A 92 -13.03 -29.75 -9.42
N SER A 93 -12.77 -30.74 -8.57
CA SER A 93 -12.50 -30.58 -7.14
C SER A 93 -11.38 -31.56 -6.76
N GLY A 94 -10.18 -31.04 -6.50
CA GLY A 94 -8.96 -31.85 -6.41
C GLY A 94 -8.68 -32.57 -7.73
N GLU A 95 -8.45 -33.88 -7.69
CA GLU A 95 -8.21 -34.71 -8.89
C GLU A 95 -9.49 -35.22 -9.57
N SER A 96 -10.67 -34.94 -9.00
CA SER A 96 -11.95 -35.45 -9.51
C SER A 96 -12.61 -34.49 -10.49
N SER A 97 -13.03 -35.00 -11.66
CA SER A 97 -13.83 -34.29 -12.65
C SER A 97 -15.32 -34.59 -12.48
N LEU A 98 -16.15 -33.55 -12.57
CA LEU A 98 -17.59 -33.58 -12.31
C LEU A 98 -18.33 -32.82 -13.42
N ASP A 99 -19.43 -33.38 -13.92
CA ASP A 99 -20.43 -32.65 -14.70
C ASP A 99 -21.56 -32.25 -13.75
N VAL A 100 -21.75 -30.94 -13.49
CA VAL A 100 -22.74 -30.41 -12.55
C VAL A 100 -23.98 -29.94 -13.32
N PRO A 101 -25.13 -30.64 -13.25
CA PRO A 101 -26.34 -30.23 -13.97
C PRO A 101 -26.85 -28.86 -13.50
N LEU A 102 -27.23 -27.96 -14.42
CA LEU A 102 -27.70 -26.61 -14.07
C LEU A 102 -28.90 -26.61 -13.11
N LYS A 103 -29.77 -27.61 -13.25
CA LYS A 103 -30.98 -27.79 -12.44
C LYS A 103 -30.68 -28.20 -10.99
N SER A 104 -29.49 -28.75 -10.70
CA SER A 104 -29.11 -29.18 -9.35
C SER A 104 -28.35 -28.12 -8.54
N ILE A 105 -27.92 -27.03 -9.17
CA ILE A 105 -27.13 -25.98 -8.50
C ILE A 105 -28.01 -25.19 -7.53
N LYS A 106 -27.63 -25.07 -6.26
CA LYS A 106 -28.41 -24.26 -5.29
C LYS A 106 -28.19 -22.77 -5.53
N THR A 107 -29.14 -21.93 -5.09
CA THR A 107 -29.07 -20.46 -5.23
C THR A 107 -27.76 -19.89 -4.67
N ARG A 108 -27.37 -20.32 -3.47
CA ARG A 108 -26.12 -19.90 -2.81
C ARG A 108 -24.84 -20.36 -3.54
N ASP A 109 -24.86 -21.55 -4.14
CA ASP A 109 -23.75 -22.08 -4.93
C ASP A 109 -23.61 -21.32 -6.27
N LEU A 110 -24.75 -21.03 -6.91
CA LEU A 110 -24.80 -20.20 -8.11
C LEU A 110 -24.33 -18.77 -7.82
N ALA A 111 -24.74 -18.16 -6.71
CA ALA A 111 -24.27 -16.84 -6.31
C ALA A 111 -22.76 -16.81 -6.04
N SER A 112 -22.21 -17.87 -5.42
CA SER A 112 -20.77 -18.01 -5.17
C SER A 112 -19.98 -18.15 -6.48
N LEU A 113 -20.49 -18.94 -7.42
CA LEU A 113 -19.92 -19.07 -8.76
C LEU A 113 -19.95 -17.76 -9.54
N ILE A 114 -21.08 -17.04 -9.52
CA ILE A 114 -21.19 -15.73 -10.20
C ILE A 114 -20.24 -14.73 -9.56
N LYS A 115 -20.18 -14.67 -8.23
CA LYS A 115 -19.26 -13.79 -7.49
C LYS A 115 -17.81 -14.04 -7.89
N ALA A 116 -17.39 -15.30 -8.00
CA ALA A 116 -16.05 -15.66 -8.46
C ALA A 116 -15.85 -15.34 -9.95
N ALA A 117 -16.87 -15.57 -10.78
CA ALA A 117 -16.85 -15.26 -12.22
C ALA A 117 -16.84 -13.75 -12.51
N SER A 118 -17.30 -12.92 -11.57
CA SER A 118 -17.27 -11.45 -11.62
C SER A 118 -15.88 -10.84 -11.47
N GLY A 119 -14.84 -11.62 -11.11
CA GLY A 119 -13.45 -11.14 -11.06
C GLY A 119 -12.96 -10.66 -9.68
N SER A 120 -11.68 -10.29 -9.62
CA SER A 120 -10.96 -9.80 -8.44
C SER A 120 -11.27 -8.32 -8.13
N GLU A 121 -10.77 -7.80 -7.02
CA GLU A 121 -10.98 -6.42 -6.54
C GLU A 121 -10.60 -5.33 -7.54
N ASP A 122 -9.69 -5.62 -8.48
CA ASP A 122 -9.14 -4.63 -9.41
C ASP A 122 -9.83 -4.59 -10.78
N SER A 123 -10.75 -5.52 -11.09
CA SER A 123 -11.53 -5.51 -12.34
C SER A 123 -12.89 -6.21 -12.19
N PRO A 124 -13.76 -5.77 -11.26
CA PRO A 124 -15.05 -6.40 -11.00
C PRO A 124 -16.10 -6.13 -12.09
N ASP A 125 -16.90 -7.15 -12.41
CA ASP A 125 -18.08 -7.03 -13.26
C ASP A 125 -19.34 -6.76 -12.43
N ALA A 126 -19.81 -5.51 -12.48
CA ALA A 126 -20.96 -5.03 -11.73
C ALA A 126 -22.24 -5.84 -12.03
N ASP A 127 -22.45 -6.29 -13.26
CA ASP A 127 -23.63 -7.06 -13.64
C ASP A 127 -23.68 -8.40 -12.90
N GLY A 128 -22.52 -9.05 -12.74
CA GLY A 128 -22.46 -10.30 -12.00
C GLY A 128 -22.66 -10.11 -10.50
N TYR A 129 -22.17 -9.02 -9.90
CA TYR A 129 -22.46 -8.73 -8.49
C TYR A 129 -23.93 -8.37 -8.24
N ILE A 130 -24.58 -7.68 -9.18
CA ILE A 130 -26.03 -7.45 -9.14
C ILE A 130 -26.78 -8.78 -9.20
N LEU A 131 -26.46 -9.66 -10.15
CA LEU A 131 -27.09 -10.98 -10.27
C LEU A 131 -26.90 -11.84 -9.02
N ALA A 132 -25.68 -11.85 -8.45
CA ALA A 132 -25.39 -12.58 -7.21
C ALA A 132 -26.12 -11.97 -5.99
N ALA A 133 -26.22 -10.64 -5.90
CA ALA A 133 -26.96 -9.96 -4.84
C ALA A 133 -28.45 -10.29 -4.90
N VAL A 134 -29.05 -10.27 -6.10
CA VAL A 134 -30.47 -10.61 -6.30
C VAL A 134 -30.72 -12.09 -5.98
N LEU A 135 -29.82 -13.00 -6.36
CA LEU A 135 -29.92 -14.42 -5.99
C LEU A 135 -29.91 -14.61 -4.47
N LEU A 136 -28.94 -14.00 -3.76
CA LEU A 136 -28.84 -14.12 -2.31
C LEU A 136 -30.03 -13.48 -1.60
N LEU A 137 -30.55 -12.37 -2.12
CA LEU A 137 -31.75 -11.75 -1.61
C LEU A 137 -32.99 -12.63 -1.78
N SER A 138 -33.13 -13.29 -2.94
CA SER A 138 -34.22 -14.26 -3.19
C SER A 138 -34.15 -15.49 -2.27
N ASP A 139 -32.97 -15.77 -1.69
CA ASP A 139 -32.72 -16.84 -0.70
C ASP A 139 -32.79 -16.33 0.76
N GLY A 140 -33.11 -15.04 0.97
CA GLY A 140 -33.24 -14.42 2.29
C GLY A 140 -31.94 -13.90 2.93
N ASP A 141 -30.80 -13.95 2.24
CA ASP A 141 -29.49 -13.53 2.74
C ASP A 141 -29.24 -12.01 2.47
N GLN A 142 -29.98 -11.17 3.19
CA GLN A 142 -29.97 -9.71 3.03
C GLN A 142 -28.60 -9.08 3.30
N GLY A 143 -27.83 -9.62 4.26
CA GLY A 143 -26.52 -9.10 4.62
C GLY A 143 -25.50 -9.30 3.50
N ALA A 144 -25.46 -10.51 2.91
CA ALA A 144 -24.56 -10.80 1.80
C ALA A 144 -24.98 -10.07 0.51
N ALA A 145 -26.29 -9.95 0.25
CA ALA A 145 -26.81 -9.19 -0.88
C ALA A 145 -26.43 -7.70 -0.81
N SER A 146 -26.58 -7.08 0.36
CA SER A 146 -26.24 -5.67 0.58
C SER A 146 -24.75 -5.40 0.34
N HIS A 147 -23.88 -6.28 0.83
CA HIS A 147 -22.43 -6.16 0.62
C HIS A 147 -22.04 -6.25 -0.87
N LEU A 148 -22.68 -7.15 -1.63
CA LEU A 148 -22.43 -7.27 -3.08
C LEU A 148 -22.97 -6.07 -3.86
N LEU A 149 -24.09 -5.50 -3.43
CA LEU A 149 -24.68 -4.32 -4.06
C LEU A 149 -23.84 -3.07 -3.82
N GLU A 150 -23.36 -2.84 -2.60
CA GLU A 150 -22.40 -1.76 -2.30
C GLU A 150 -21.15 -1.91 -3.15
N ARG A 151 -20.64 -3.13 -3.28
CA ARG A 151 -19.51 -3.41 -4.16
C ARG A 151 -19.83 -3.09 -5.62
N ALA A 152 -21.01 -3.44 -6.14
CA ALA A 152 -21.40 -3.06 -7.51
C ALA A 152 -21.49 -1.53 -7.69
N LYS A 153 -22.03 -0.80 -6.70
CA LYS A 153 -22.19 0.67 -6.72
C LYS A 153 -20.86 1.43 -6.77
N THR A 154 -19.80 0.87 -6.21
CA THR A 154 -18.46 1.47 -6.33
C THR A 154 -17.88 1.39 -7.75
N GLN A 155 -18.50 0.62 -8.66
CA GLN A 155 -17.89 0.23 -9.94
C GLN A 155 -18.66 0.74 -11.17
N ALA A 156 -19.98 0.90 -11.08
CA ALA A 156 -20.79 1.37 -12.19
C ALA A 156 -21.92 2.31 -11.73
N ALA A 157 -22.20 3.34 -12.51
CA ALA A 157 -23.42 4.12 -12.37
C ALA A 157 -24.64 3.29 -12.88
N GLY A 158 -25.84 3.53 -12.35
CA GLY A 158 -27.06 2.81 -12.76
C GLY A 158 -27.24 1.42 -12.13
N VAL A 159 -26.43 1.07 -11.12
CA VAL A 159 -26.56 -0.17 -10.34
C VAL A 159 -27.90 -0.24 -9.62
N ASP A 160 -28.36 0.89 -9.07
CA ASP A 160 -29.66 0.96 -8.40
C ASP A 160 -30.83 0.67 -9.36
N ASP A 161 -30.77 1.20 -10.59
CA ASP A 161 -31.82 0.96 -11.60
C ASP A 161 -31.82 -0.50 -12.08
N SER A 162 -30.63 -1.06 -12.32
CA SER A 162 -30.48 -2.46 -12.74
C SER A 162 -30.88 -3.43 -11.64
N PHE A 163 -30.57 -3.12 -10.39
CA PHE A 163 -30.99 -3.88 -9.23
C PHE A 163 -32.51 -3.77 -9.02
N ALA A 164 -33.08 -2.57 -9.08
CA ALA A 164 -34.52 -2.34 -8.98
C ALA A 164 -35.32 -3.09 -10.06
N HIS A 165 -34.81 -3.12 -11.30
CA HIS A 165 -35.41 -3.90 -12.38
C HIS A 165 -35.50 -5.40 -12.06
N TRP A 166 -34.45 -5.97 -11.46
CA TRP A 166 -34.47 -7.36 -11.03
C TRP A 166 -35.41 -7.62 -9.85
N LEU A 167 -35.53 -6.69 -8.91
CA LEU A 167 -36.49 -6.78 -7.81
C LEU A 167 -37.94 -6.74 -8.31
N GLU A 168 -38.23 -5.86 -9.26
CA GLU A 168 -39.53 -5.74 -9.92
C GLU A 168 -39.91 -7.05 -10.61
N LEU A 169 -38.99 -7.64 -11.39
CA LEU A 169 -39.21 -8.95 -12.04
C LEU A 169 -39.48 -10.07 -11.04
N LEU A 170 -38.98 -9.97 -9.80
CA LEU A 170 -39.22 -10.95 -8.74
C LEU A 170 -40.43 -10.63 -7.86
N GLY A 171 -41.12 -9.50 -8.09
CA GLY A 171 -42.21 -9.04 -7.22
C GLY A 171 -41.76 -8.63 -5.81
N LEU A 172 -40.52 -8.17 -5.68
CA LEU A 172 -39.91 -7.70 -4.42
C LEU A 172 -39.96 -6.16 -4.36
N GLU A 173 -40.42 -5.60 -3.24
CA GLU A 173 -40.47 -4.15 -3.02
C GLU A 173 -39.40 -3.68 -2.02
N MET A 174 -38.88 -2.47 -2.25
CA MET A 174 -37.95 -1.75 -1.38
C MET A 174 -38.74 -0.91 -0.36
N LYS A 175 -38.54 -1.12 0.95
CA LYS A 175 -39.17 -0.29 2.00
C LYS A 175 -38.16 0.68 2.65
N ALA A 176 -38.55 1.95 2.80
CA ALA A 176 -37.76 2.96 3.50
C ALA A 176 -37.83 2.78 5.04
N PRO A 177 -36.76 3.14 5.79
CA PRO A 177 -36.71 2.92 7.25
C PRO A 177 -37.59 3.91 8.04
N GLU A 178 -38.18 3.45 9.16
CA GLU A 178 -38.91 4.32 10.11
C GLU A 178 -37.95 5.14 11.01
N PRO A 179 -38.29 6.41 11.34
CA PRO A 179 -37.45 7.27 12.16
C PRO A 179 -37.50 6.89 13.66
N LYS A 180 -36.34 6.89 14.33
CA LYS A 180 -36.22 6.63 15.78
C LYS A 180 -36.47 7.89 16.63
N PRO A 181 -37.05 7.76 17.84
CA PRO A 181 -37.33 8.90 18.74
C PRO A 181 -36.06 9.43 19.45
N GLN A 182 -35.96 10.75 19.60
CA GLN A 182 -34.85 11.46 20.25
C GLN A 182 -34.97 11.52 21.79
N PRO A 183 -33.87 11.55 22.57
CA PRO A 183 -33.91 11.74 24.02
C PRO A 183 -33.91 13.21 24.45
N GLU A 184 -34.64 13.52 25.53
CA GLU A 184 -34.81 14.87 26.10
C GLU A 184 -33.55 15.45 26.76
N ALA A 185 -33.34 16.76 26.59
CA ALA A 185 -32.20 17.52 27.08
C ALA A 185 -32.32 17.89 28.57
N LYS A 186 -31.28 17.60 29.37
CA LYS A 186 -31.11 18.14 30.73
C LYS A 186 -30.34 19.46 30.70
N LYS A 187 -30.83 20.45 31.46
CA LYS A 187 -30.18 21.74 31.73
C LYS A 187 -29.03 21.58 32.73
N GLU A 188 -27.88 22.20 32.44
CA GLU A 188 -26.80 22.44 33.40
C GLU A 188 -26.54 23.95 33.59
N PRO A 189 -25.93 24.36 34.72
CA PRO A 189 -26.03 25.70 35.29
C PRO A 189 -24.95 26.68 34.83
N GLU A 190 -25.27 27.97 34.96
CA GLU A 190 -24.43 29.11 34.58
C GLU A 190 -23.32 29.41 35.61
N GLY A 191 -22.13 29.76 35.11
CA GLY A 191 -21.19 30.67 35.77
C GLY A 191 -19.72 30.24 35.74
N GLY A 192 -18.86 31.03 35.08
CA GLY A 192 -17.41 31.00 35.33
C GLY A 192 -16.49 31.33 34.15
N ASP A 193 -16.28 32.64 33.95
CA ASP A 193 -15.12 33.34 33.36
C ASP A 193 -14.52 32.96 31.98
N LYS A 194 -14.53 33.96 31.08
CA LYS A 194 -13.95 33.95 29.73
C LYS A 194 -12.53 34.49 29.76
N THR A 195 -11.58 33.75 29.20
CA THR A 195 -10.34 34.31 28.63
C THR A 195 -10.21 33.86 27.18
N ASP A 196 -9.95 34.84 26.31
CA ASP A 196 -10.04 34.77 24.86
C ASP A 196 -8.93 33.92 24.20
N ILE A 197 -9.32 33.03 23.27
CA ILE A 197 -8.46 32.58 22.16
C ILE A 197 -9.30 32.63 20.88
N ALA A 198 -9.08 33.64 20.05
CA ALA A 198 -9.58 33.72 18.68
C ALA A 198 -8.45 33.33 17.72
N GLY A 199 -8.70 32.36 16.83
CA GLY A 199 -7.82 32.01 15.72
C GLY A 199 -8.59 31.20 14.69
N GLY A 200 -9.07 31.86 13.63
CA GLY A 200 -9.60 31.22 12.44
C GLY A 200 -8.43 30.85 11.51
N GLU A 201 -8.46 29.63 10.98
CA GLU A 201 -7.42 29.09 10.11
C GLU A 201 -7.47 29.73 8.72
N THR A 202 -6.54 30.65 8.46
CA THR A 202 -6.07 30.97 7.11
C THR A 202 -4.92 30.03 6.77
N ALA A 203 -4.86 29.58 5.51
CA ALA A 203 -3.71 28.84 4.98
C ALA A 203 -2.38 29.49 5.40
N PRO A 204 -1.38 28.72 5.87
CA PRO A 204 -0.09 29.30 6.23
C PRO A 204 0.54 29.93 4.98
N GLY A 205 0.80 31.23 5.06
CA GLY A 205 1.50 31.97 4.03
C GLY A 205 2.89 31.39 3.78
N ILE A 206 3.32 31.43 2.52
CA ILE A 206 4.67 31.10 2.08
C ILE A 206 5.68 31.81 3.01
N PRO A 207 6.59 31.11 3.71
CA PRO A 207 7.61 31.76 4.51
C PRO A 207 8.47 32.70 3.66
N GLY A 208 8.67 33.92 4.14
CA GLY A 208 9.46 34.92 3.46
C GLY A 208 10.92 34.51 3.26
N SER A 209 11.44 34.76 2.04
CA SER A 209 12.85 34.99 1.72
C SER A 209 13.87 33.89 2.11
N THR A 210 13.57 32.62 1.84
CA THR A 210 14.63 31.63 1.54
C THR A 210 14.72 31.48 0.02
N LYS A 211 15.94 31.50 -0.55
CA LYS A 211 16.12 31.22 -1.99
C LYS A 211 15.62 29.79 -2.24
N LEU A 212 14.57 29.65 -3.05
CA LEU A 212 14.05 28.34 -3.46
C LEU A 212 15.17 27.48 -4.05
N PRO A 213 15.19 26.16 -3.82
CA PRO A 213 16.16 25.27 -4.44
C PRO A 213 16.17 25.46 -5.96
N THR A 214 17.31 25.91 -6.49
CA THR A 214 17.59 25.96 -7.92
C THR A 214 18.46 24.75 -8.24
N GLY A 215 17.91 23.78 -8.97
CA GLY A 215 18.70 22.66 -9.48
C GLY A 215 19.75 23.15 -10.49
N PRO A 216 20.76 22.31 -10.84
CA PRO A 216 21.63 22.58 -11.98
C PRO A 216 20.77 23.02 -13.18
N GLY A 217 21.08 24.19 -13.73
CA GLY A 217 20.21 24.95 -14.61
C GLY A 217 19.81 24.19 -15.87
N SER A 218 18.73 23.42 -15.80
CA SER A 218 18.03 22.96 -16.98
C SER A 218 17.57 24.22 -17.71
N LYS A 219 17.99 24.36 -18.98
CA LYS A 219 17.59 25.52 -19.78
C LYS A 219 16.11 25.35 -20.08
N LYS A 220 15.27 26.07 -19.33
CA LYS A 220 13.85 26.19 -19.66
C LYS A 220 13.70 26.63 -21.11
N HIS A 221 12.77 26.02 -21.82
CA HIS A 221 12.34 26.45 -23.15
C HIS A 221 10.84 26.70 -23.16
N ALA A 222 10.38 27.45 -24.16
CA ALA A 222 8.95 27.63 -24.35
C ALA A 222 8.28 26.28 -24.60
N VAL A 223 7.07 26.12 -24.06
CA VAL A 223 6.22 24.96 -24.36
C VAL A 223 5.86 24.96 -25.85
N SER A 224 5.83 23.80 -26.48
CA SER A 224 5.43 23.73 -27.89
C SER A 224 3.95 24.12 -28.05
N LYS A 225 3.63 24.93 -29.06
CA LYS A 225 2.23 25.21 -29.46
C LYS A 225 1.58 24.03 -30.17
N GLU A 226 2.37 23.06 -30.62
CA GLU A 226 1.88 21.89 -31.32
C GLU A 226 1.39 20.81 -30.35
N HIS A 227 0.51 19.95 -30.85
CA HIS A 227 0.03 18.74 -30.16
C HIS A 227 0.41 17.51 -30.99
N PRO A 228 0.71 16.36 -30.36
CA PRO A 228 0.83 16.16 -28.93
C PRO A 228 2.13 16.76 -28.37
N ARG A 229 2.14 17.05 -27.06
CA ARG A 229 3.33 17.55 -26.36
C ARG A 229 3.63 16.87 -25.04
N LEU A 230 2.63 16.30 -24.34
CA LEU A 230 2.83 15.72 -23.00
C LEU A 230 3.94 14.65 -23.03
N PHE A 231 3.89 13.76 -24.01
CA PHE A 231 4.89 12.71 -24.20
C PHE A 231 5.84 13.00 -25.38
N GLY A 232 6.04 14.29 -25.68
CA GLY A 232 6.79 14.78 -26.84
C GLY A 232 5.98 14.76 -28.14
N SER A 233 6.66 15.08 -29.24
CA SER A 233 6.02 15.20 -30.56
C SER A 233 5.49 13.86 -31.07
N LYS A 234 4.51 13.91 -31.98
CA LYS A 234 4.02 12.71 -32.69
C LYS A 234 5.15 11.93 -33.38
N GLN A 235 6.12 12.63 -33.97
CA GLN A 235 7.28 11.99 -34.60
C GLN A 235 8.09 11.17 -33.59
N ARG A 236 8.30 11.68 -32.37
CA ARG A 236 8.98 10.93 -31.30
C ARG A 236 8.19 9.69 -30.93
N LEU A 237 6.87 9.81 -30.73
CA LEU A 237 6.01 8.67 -30.38
C LEU A 237 5.99 7.60 -31.49
N GLN A 238 6.04 8.00 -32.77
CA GLN A 238 6.17 7.07 -33.89
C GLN A 238 7.54 6.38 -33.90
N GLY A 239 8.62 7.05 -33.49
CA GLY A 239 9.92 6.42 -33.26
C GLY A 239 9.85 5.35 -32.17
N LEU A 240 9.22 5.67 -31.03
CA LEU A 240 9.00 4.68 -29.95
C LEU A 240 8.18 3.47 -30.40
N MET A 241 7.22 3.67 -31.31
CA MET A 241 6.42 2.57 -31.87
C MET A 241 7.29 1.52 -32.56
N GLN A 242 8.36 1.95 -33.22
CA GLN A 242 9.32 1.05 -33.87
C GLN A 242 10.27 0.41 -32.85
N GLU A 243 10.79 1.21 -31.92
CA GLU A 243 11.74 0.75 -30.90
C GLU A 243 11.11 -0.21 -29.89
N ARG A 244 9.79 -0.07 -29.65
CA ARG A 244 9.05 -0.76 -28.58
C ARG A 244 7.77 -1.39 -29.11
N ALA A 245 7.90 -2.10 -30.24
CA ALA A 245 6.79 -2.73 -30.94
C ALA A 245 5.96 -3.68 -30.06
N TYR A 246 6.60 -4.39 -29.12
CA TYR A 246 5.90 -5.27 -28.17
C TYR A 246 4.95 -4.49 -27.24
N GLY A 247 5.47 -3.49 -26.53
CA GLY A 247 4.66 -2.64 -25.65
C GLY A 247 3.58 -1.88 -26.41
N TYR A 248 3.87 -1.44 -27.64
CA TYR A 248 2.87 -0.87 -28.54
C TYR A 248 1.75 -1.87 -28.86
N GLY A 249 2.08 -3.11 -29.22
CA GLY A 249 1.09 -4.15 -29.53
C GLY A 249 0.12 -4.38 -28.37
N LEU A 250 0.65 -4.55 -27.15
CA LEU A 250 -0.17 -4.69 -25.93
C LEU A 250 -1.10 -3.50 -25.71
N MET A 251 -0.55 -2.28 -25.84
CA MET A 251 -1.31 -1.04 -25.69
C MET A 251 -2.42 -0.93 -26.76
N ALA A 252 -2.11 -1.25 -28.02
CA ALA A 252 -3.05 -1.18 -29.14
C ALA A 252 -4.18 -2.20 -29.00
N ASP A 253 -3.86 -3.43 -28.59
CA ASP A 253 -4.85 -4.47 -28.34
C ASP A 253 -5.82 -4.05 -27.23
N TYR A 254 -5.32 -3.47 -26.14
CA TYR A 254 -6.17 -2.96 -25.07
C TYR A 254 -7.06 -1.80 -25.53
N ALA A 255 -6.46 -0.80 -26.19
CA ALA A 255 -7.17 0.38 -26.66
C ALA A 255 -8.37 0.04 -27.57
N LYS A 256 -8.25 -1.03 -28.36
CA LYS A 256 -9.26 -1.45 -29.35
C LYS A 256 -10.30 -2.43 -28.81
N LYS A 257 -10.19 -2.89 -27.56
CA LYS A 257 -11.19 -3.78 -26.94
C LYS A 257 -12.53 -3.04 -26.78
N LYS A 258 -13.60 -3.69 -27.26
CA LYS A 258 -14.99 -3.23 -27.09
C LYS A 258 -15.59 -3.82 -25.81
N ASP A 259 -15.11 -3.36 -24.66
CA ASP A 259 -15.63 -3.76 -23.35
C ASP A 259 -16.38 -2.60 -22.66
N ALA A 260 -16.91 -2.83 -21.45
CA ALA A 260 -17.59 -1.83 -20.61
C ALA A 260 -16.71 -0.58 -20.37
N TYR A 261 -17.33 0.54 -19.97
CA TYR A 261 -16.63 1.79 -19.70
C TYR A 261 -15.51 1.58 -18.65
N ASP A 262 -14.26 1.65 -19.10
CA ASP A 262 -13.06 1.59 -18.26
C ASP A 262 -12.25 2.88 -18.47
N PRO A 263 -12.18 3.79 -17.49
CA PRO A 263 -11.43 5.03 -17.63
C PRO A 263 -9.91 4.80 -17.67
N THR A 264 -9.40 3.66 -17.17
CA THR A 264 -7.97 3.33 -17.22
C THR A 264 -7.49 3.01 -18.65
N ALA A 265 -8.41 2.79 -19.60
CA ALA A 265 -8.11 2.64 -21.02
C ALA A 265 -7.79 3.96 -21.73
N MET A 266 -8.18 5.11 -21.17
CA MET A 266 -8.05 6.42 -21.83
C MET A 266 -6.62 6.74 -22.30
N PRO A 267 -5.54 6.51 -21.52
CA PRO A 267 -4.17 6.72 -21.99
C PRO A 267 -3.82 5.88 -23.23
N ALA A 268 -4.19 4.60 -23.24
CA ALA A 268 -3.94 3.70 -24.36
C ALA A 268 -4.73 4.13 -25.61
N MET A 269 -6.03 4.42 -25.46
CA MET A 269 -6.87 4.91 -26.56
C MET A 269 -6.35 6.21 -27.16
N ALA A 270 -5.90 7.15 -26.32
CA ALA A 270 -5.36 8.43 -26.75
C ALA A 270 -4.04 8.27 -27.52
N LEU A 271 -3.11 7.45 -27.02
CA LEU A 271 -1.83 7.18 -27.69
C LEU A 271 -2.04 6.48 -29.03
N VAL A 272 -2.87 5.43 -29.07
CA VAL A 272 -3.14 4.65 -30.29
C VAL A 272 -3.86 5.50 -31.33
N SER A 273 -4.89 6.26 -30.94
CA SER A 273 -5.59 7.15 -31.87
C SER A 273 -4.68 8.24 -32.43
N CYS A 274 -3.78 8.81 -31.61
CA CYS A 274 -2.79 9.77 -32.06
C CYS A 274 -1.82 9.17 -33.09
N LEU A 275 -1.30 7.97 -32.82
CA LEU A 275 -0.31 7.27 -33.66
C LEU A 275 -0.90 6.77 -34.99
N GLU A 276 -2.12 6.23 -34.95
CA GLU A 276 -2.80 5.63 -36.10
C GLU A 276 -3.69 6.63 -36.87
N ASN A 277 -3.93 7.82 -36.31
CA ASN A 277 -4.95 8.77 -36.79
C ASN A 277 -6.38 8.21 -36.74
N ASP A 278 -6.66 7.35 -35.76
CA ASP A 278 -7.97 6.73 -35.57
C ASP A 278 -8.94 7.73 -34.93
N LYS A 279 -9.75 8.37 -35.78
CA LYS A 279 -10.76 9.34 -35.37
C LYS A 279 -11.81 8.73 -34.45
N ASP A 280 -12.26 7.51 -34.71
CA ASP A 280 -13.37 6.93 -33.95
C ASP A 280 -12.92 6.58 -32.53
N LEU A 281 -11.71 6.01 -32.42
CA LEU A 281 -11.07 5.76 -31.13
C LEU A 281 -10.81 7.06 -30.36
N ALA A 282 -10.35 8.11 -31.03
CA ALA A 282 -10.18 9.43 -30.42
C ALA A 282 -11.52 9.99 -29.91
N ARG A 283 -12.60 9.90 -30.70
CA ARG A 283 -13.92 10.40 -30.30
C ARG A 283 -14.50 9.62 -29.12
N GLU A 284 -14.27 8.31 -29.04
CA GLU A 284 -14.66 7.52 -27.87
C GLU A 284 -13.85 7.91 -26.64
N ALA A 285 -12.52 8.10 -26.75
CA ALA A 285 -11.71 8.59 -25.64
C ALA A 285 -12.16 9.98 -25.15
N ILE A 286 -12.48 10.89 -26.07
CA ILE A 286 -13.02 12.23 -25.77
C ILE A 286 -14.36 12.10 -25.04
N LYS A 287 -15.25 11.23 -25.51
CA LYS A 287 -16.53 10.99 -24.84
C LYS A 287 -16.34 10.57 -23.38
N ARG A 288 -15.34 9.72 -23.07
CA ARG A 288 -15.00 9.33 -21.70
C ARG A 288 -14.47 10.51 -20.88
N ALA A 289 -13.55 11.31 -21.44
CA ALA A 289 -13.09 12.54 -20.78
C ALA A 289 -14.25 13.51 -20.48
N MET A 290 -15.21 13.61 -21.38
CA MET A 290 -16.37 14.50 -21.24
C MET A 290 -17.35 14.07 -20.14
N VAL A 291 -17.38 12.79 -19.73
CA VAL A 291 -18.12 12.34 -18.55
C VAL A 291 -17.63 13.08 -17.29
N TYR A 292 -16.32 13.24 -17.15
CA TYR A 292 -15.74 14.00 -16.04
C TYR A 292 -15.92 15.50 -16.24
N ALA A 293 -15.62 16.02 -17.43
CA ALA A 293 -15.67 17.45 -17.72
C ALA A 293 -17.07 18.08 -17.57
N THR A 294 -18.12 17.28 -17.65
CA THR A 294 -19.52 17.73 -17.47
C THR A 294 -20.16 17.23 -16.18
N GLY A 295 -19.44 16.42 -15.41
CA GLY A 295 -19.87 15.90 -14.12
C GLY A 295 -19.66 16.88 -12.97
N PRO A 296 -20.05 16.50 -11.74
CA PRO A 296 -19.81 17.30 -10.56
C PRO A 296 -18.31 17.41 -10.25
N ILE A 297 -17.90 18.56 -9.70
CA ILE A 297 -16.54 18.76 -9.20
C ILE A 297 -16.36 17.93 -7.93
N LYS A 298 -15.44 16.97 -8.00
CA LYS A 298 -15.01 16.16 -6.86
C LYS A 298 -14.09 17.00 -5.96
N VAL A 299 -14.31 16.93 -4.65
CA VAL A 299 -13.56 17.71 -3.63
C VAL A 299 -13.12 16.82 -2.48
N GLY A 300 -11.93 17.08 -1.93
CA GLY A 300 -11.42 16.41 -0.73
C GLY A 300 -10.65 15.13 -1.03
N HIS A 301 -10.73 14.15 -0.12
CA HIS A 301 -10.00 12.87 -0.22
C HIS A 301 -10.68 11.90 -1.22
N VAL A 302 -10.70 12.28 -2.49
CA VAL A 302 -11.27 11.50 -3.61
C VAL A 302 -10.36 11.61 -4.83
N THR A 303 -10.28 10.55 -5.64
CA THR A 303 -9.25 10.34 -6.68
C THR A 303 -9.40 11.19 -7.96
N PHE A 304 -9.84 12.45 -7.85
CA PHE A 304 -10.05 13.36 -8.99
C PHE A 304 -8.79 13.64 -9.81
N GLY A 305 -7.59 13.51 -9.19
CA GLY A 305 -6.33 13.67 -9.89
C GLY A 305 -6.17 12.72 -11.07
N HIS A 306 -6.64 11.47 -10.95
CA HIS A 306 -6.62 10.51 -12.06
C HIS A 306 -7.60 10.89 -13.18
N ASP A 307 -8.81 11.32 -12.83
CA ASP A 307 -9.80 11.79 -13.81
C ASP A 307 -9.23 12.93 -14.67
N LEU A 308 -8.58 13.89 -14.02
CA LEU A 308 -7.99 15.06 -14.66
C LEU A 308 -6.77 14.68 -15.50
N ALA A 309 -5.88 13.83 -14.99
CA ALA A 309 -4.69 13.36 -15.71
C ALA A 309 -5.05 12.59 -16.99
N TYR A 310 -5.96 11.62 -16.90
CA TYR A 310 -6.40 10.84 -18.06
C TYR A 310 -7.10 11.72 -19.09
N SER A 311 -7.94 12.64 -18.64
CA SER A 311 -8.60 13.61 -19.52
C SER A 311 -7.60 14.57 -20.17
N ALA A 312 -6.54 14.98 -19.47
CA ALA A 312 -5.46 15.79 -20.03
C ALA A 312 -4.66 15.04 -21.11
N MET A 313 -4.38 13.75 -20.91
CA MET A 313 -3.75 12.91 -21.94
C MET A 313 -4.62 12.81 -23.19
N VAL A 314 -5.94 12.63 -23.04
CA VAL A 314 -6.90 12.64 -24.15
C VAL A 314 -6.97 14.02 -24.81
N TYR A 315 -6.95 15.11 -24.03
CA TYR A 315 -6.95 16.47 -24.56
C TYR A 315 -5.76 16.71 -25.50
N ASP A 316 -4.56 16.34 -25.06
CA ASP A 316 -3.32 16.55 -25.80
C ASP A 316 -3.20 15.63 -27.02
N LEU A 317 -3.37 14.32 -26.83
CA LEU A 317 -3.11 13.31 -27.87
C LEU A 317 -4.22 13.26 -28.92
N CYS A 318 -5.47 13.55 -28.55
CA CYS A 318 -6.61 13.56 -29.46
C CYS A 318 -6.98 14.99 -29.93
N HIS A 319 -6.16 16.01 -29.65
CA HIS A 319 -6.48 17.43 -29.86
C HIS A 319 -7.16 17.81 -31.18
N PRO A 320 -6.78 17.23 -32.34
CA PRO A 320 -7.43 17.52 -33.63
C PRO A 320 -8.91 17.13 -33.69
N TYR A 321 -9.37 16.22 -32.82
CA TYR A 321 -10.73 15.66 -32.84
C TYR A 321 -11.65 16.27 -31.79
N TRP A 322 -11.16 17.18 -30.96
CA TRP A 322 -11.97 17.94 -29.99
C TRP A 322 -12.67 19.12 -30.67
N THR A 323 -13.96 19.31 -30.36
CA THR A 323 -14.70 20.52 -30.77
C THR A 323 -14.35 21.71 -29.86
N ALA A 324 -14.59 22.94 -30.32
CA ALA A 324 -14.35 24.14 -29.51
C ALA A 324 -15.16 24.16 -28.20
N ASP A 325 -16.40 23.66 -28.23
CA ASP A 325 -17.27 23.55 -27.06
C ASP A 325 -16.72 22.53 -26.03
N GLU A 326 -16.31 21.35 -26.48
CA GLU A 326 -15.69 20.34 -25.62
C GLU A 326 -14.39 20.86 -24.99
N LYS A 327 -13.54 21.57 -25.75
CA LYS A 327 -12.33 22.20 -25.23
C LYS A 327 -12.66 23.20 -24.13
N THR A 328 -13.67 24.03 -24.35
CA THR A 328 -14.13 25.04 -23.38
C THR A 328 -14.62 24.38 -22.10
N LYS A 329 -15.43 23.31 -22.20
CA LYS A 329 -15.94 22.56 -21.05
C LYS A 329 -14.83 21.88 -20.25
N PHE A 330 -13.84 21.30 -20.92
CA PHE A 330 -12.70 20.69 -20.22
C PHE A 330 -11.87 21.74 -19.47
N ILE A 331 -11.61 22.90 -20.07
CA ILE A 331 -10.88 24.00 -19.42
C ILE A 331 -11.65 24.55 -18.22
N ASP A 332 -12.97 24.71 -18.35
CA ASP A 332 -13.85 25.13 -17.24
C ASP A 332 -13.84 24.10 -16.10
N TYR A 333 -13.96 22.80 -16.42
CA TYR A 333 -13.84 21.71 -15.45
C TYR A 333 -12.50 21.72 -14.72
N MET A 334 -11.39 21.85 -15.46
CA MET A 334 -10.04 21.92 -14.90
C MET A 334 -9.94 23.10 -13.92
N ASN A 335 -10.34 24.30 -14.34
CA ASN A 335 -10.24 25.50 -13.52
C ASN A 335 -11.11 25.41 -12.24
N LYS A 336 -12.35 24.92 -12.36
CA LYS A 336 -13.22 24.67 -11.21
C LYS A 336 -12.66 23.61 -10.26
N THR A 337 -12.04 22.57 -10.80
CA THR A 337 -11.40 21.52 -10.00
C THR A 337 -10.22 22.08 -9.21
N VAL A 338 -9.39 22.93 -9.82
CA VAL A 338 -8.28 23.63 -9.14
C VAL A 338 -8.83 24.52 -8.02
N ASP A 339 -9.83 25.34 -8.32
CA ASP A 339 -10.40 26.29 -7.35
C ASP A 339 -11.05 25.59 -6.15
N ALA A 340 -11.69 24.44 -6.38
CA ALA A 340 -12.37 23.70 -5.33
C ALA A 340 -11.42 22.88 -4.42
N ASN A 341 -10.20 22.58 -4.87
CA ASN A 341 -9.28 21.64 -4.21
C ASN A 341 -7.98 22.26 -3.68
N VAL A 342 -7.88 23.59 -3.55
CA VAL A 342 -6.70 24.26 -2.98
C VAL A 342 -6.30 23.77 -1.58
N GLY A 343 -7.27 23.31 -0.78
CA GLY A 343 -7.05 22.77 0.57
C GLY A 343 -6.94 21.24 0.65
N SER A 344 -7.04 20.52 -0.47
CA SER A 344 -7.03 19.05 -0.48
C SER A 344 -5.62 18.49 -0.64
N GLU A 345 -5.32 17.41 0.07
CA GLU A 345 -4.03 16.69 -0.01
C GLU A 345 -2.79 17.59 0.03
N THR A 346 -2.74 18.50 1.01
CA THR A 346 -1.70 19.53 1.03
C THR A 346 -0.36 19.04 1.60
N TYR A 347 -0.20 17.76 1.93
CA TYR A 347 0.90 17.24 2.75
C TYR A 347 1.94 16.50 1.89
N PRO A 348 3.15 17.04 1.63
CA PRO A 348 4.12 16.41 0.73
C PRO A 348 4.68 15.07 1.23
N TYR A 349 4.49 14.74 2.50
CA TYR A 349 4.81 13.41 3.03
C TYR A 349 3.77 12.35 2.64
N HIS A 350 2.55 12.77 2.30
CA HIS A 350 1.41 11.91 1.99
C HIS A 350 1.28 11.67 0.47
N ASN A 351 0.83 10.48 0.10
CA ASN A 351 0.69 10.04 -1.30
C ASN A 351 -0.23 10.96 -2.15
N GLY A 352 -1.33 11.48 -1.59
CA GLY A 352 -2.32 12.26 -2.31
C GLY A 352 -1.79 13.57 -2.90
N TYR A 353 -0.75 14.16 -2.29
CA TYR A 353 -0.16 15.43 -2.73
C TYR A 353 0.28 15.38 -4.19
N TYR A 354 1.03 14.34 -4.56
CA TYR A 354 1.60 14.20 -5.90
C TYR A 354 0.56 13.80 -6.95
N GLY A 355 -0.36 12.92 -6.56
CA GLY A 355 -1.43 12.43 -7.45
C GLY A 355 -2.40 13.54 -7.87
N TYR A 356 -2.75 14.46 -6.96
CA TYR A 356 -3.78 15.46 -7.25
C TYR A 356 -3.18 16.69 -7.91
N LYS A 357 -2.04 17.16 -7.40
CA LYS A 357 -1.40 18.38 -7.87
C LYS A 357 -0.68 18.17 -9.20
N ASN A 358 0.39 17.40 -9.21
CA ASN A 358 1.28 17.37 -10.35
C ASN A 358 0.77 16.42 -11.44
N TRP A 359 0.37 15.22 -11.06
CA TRP A 359 -0.22 14.25 -11.98
C TRP A 359 -1.56 14.74 -12.56
N GLY A 360 -2.51 15.18 -11.72
CA GLY A 360 -3.78 15.73 -12.19
C GLY A 360 -3.64 17.13 -12.80
N ILE A 361 -3.49 18.15 -11.95
CA ILE A 361 -3.54 19.56 -12.36
C ILE A 361 -2.36 19.93 -13.28
N GLY A 362 -1.16 19.46 -12.97
CA GLY A 362 0.05 19.76 -13.73
C GLY A 362 0.00 19.26 -15.17
N LEU A 363 -0.43 18.01 -15.40
CA LEU A 363 -0.62 17.48 -16.75
C LEU A 363 -1.69 18.25 -17.52
N ALA A 364 -2.81 18.60 -16.88
CA ALA A 364 -3.85 19.40 -17.50
C ALA A 364 -3.38 20.81 -17.89
N CYS A 365 -2.49 21.43 -17.09
CA CYS A 365 -1.90 22.72 -17.45
C CYS A 365 -1.00 22.61 -18.69
N TYR A 366 -0.13 21.60 -18.78
CA TYR A 366 0.68 21.42 -19.99
C TYR A 366 -0.17 21.11 -21.23
N ALA A 367 -1.21 20.29 -21.07
CA ALA A 367 -2.13 19.94 -22.15
C ALA A 367 -2.92 21.15 -22.66
N THR A 368 -3.21 22.14 -21.82
CA THR A 368 -4.05 23.31 -22.15
C THR A 368 -3.28 24.62 -22.22
N MET A 369 -1.94 24.60 -22.23
CA MET A 369 -1.06 25.76 -22.01
C MET A 369 -1.43 27.04 -22.80
N TYR A 370 -1.93 26.91 -24.03
CA TYR A 370 -2.24 28.06 -24.90
C TYR A 370 -3.73 28.37 -24.98
N GLU A 371 -4.59 27.40 -24.68
CA GLU A 371 -6.04 27.54 -24.68
C GLU A 371 -6.61 27.95 -23.32
N ASN A 372 -5.93 27.59 -22.22
CA ASN A 372 -6.29 27.98 -20.86
C ASN A 372 -5.40 29.14 -20.37
N PRO A 373 -5.94 30.36 -20.21
CA PRO A 373 -5.15 31.52 -19.78
C PRO A 373 -4.57 31.38 -18.35
N ARG A 374 -5.08 30.44 -17.54
CA ARG A 374 -4.61 30.18 -16.16
C ARG A 374 -3.48 29.15 -16.08
N ALA A 375 -3.23 28.37 -17.14
CA ALA A 375 -2.35 27.21 -17.08
C ALA A 375 -0.92 27.56 -16.61
N ALA A 376 -0.34 28.65 -17.13
CA ALA A 376 1.01 29.08 -16.76
C ALA A 376 1.11 29.52 -15.29
N GLU A 377 0.11 30.23 -14.77
CA GLU A 377 0.08 30.69 -13.38
C GLU A 377 -0.11 29.51 -12.41
N ILE A 378 -0.97 28.57 -12.75
CA ILE A 378 -1.20 27.35 -11.95
C ILE A 378 0.10 26.52 -11.90
N LEU A 379 0.79 26.31 -13.03
CA LEU A 379 2.08 25.60 -13.04
C LEU A 379 3.15 26.31 -12.22
N ALA A 380 3.23 27.63 -12.30
CA ALA A 380 4.18 28.40 -11.48
C ALA A 380 3.89 28.23 -9.98
N THR A 381 2.61 28.19 -9.59
CA THR A 381 2.19 27.93 -8.21
C THR A 381 2.57 26.51 -7.76
N LEU A 382 2.36 25.50 -8.61
CA LEU A 382 2.74 24.12 -8.32
C LEU A 382 4.26 23.93 -8.20
N ASP A 383 5.05 24.54 -9.10
CA ASP A 383 6.53 24.49 -9.04
C ASP A 383 7.05 25.17 -7.77
N ALA A 384 6.48 26.33 -7.40
CA ALA A 384 6.84 27.02 -6.15
C ALA A 384 6.52 26.18 -4.91
N ASP A 385 5.32 25.56 -4.84
CA ASP A 385 4.91 24.69 -3.73
C ASP A 385 5.82 23.46 -3.63
N PHE A 386 6.12 22.80 -4.74
CA PHE A 386 7.01 21.65 -4.79
C PHE A 386 8.41 22.02 -4.29
N ARG A 387 9.01 23.10 -4.82
CA ARG A 387 10.35 23.56 -4.41
C ARG A 387 10.42 23.95 -2.95
N ALA A 388 9.39 24.64 -2.45
CA ALA A 388 9.39 25.15 -1.09
C ALA A 388 9.13 24.05 -0.05
N ARG A 389 8.24 23.10 -0.35
CA ARG A 389 7.74 22.14 0.65
C ARG A 389 8.08 20.69 0.35
N ALA A 390 7.93 20.23 -0.89
CA ALA A 390 8.17 18.82 -1.22
C ALA A 390 9.67 18.48 -1.30
N VAL A 391 10.49 19.38 -1.87
CA VAL A 391 11.95 19.14 -1.99
C VAL A 391 12.61 18.86 -0.63
N PRO A 392 12.42 19.68 0.43
CA PRO A 392 12.99 19.37 1.74
C PRO A 392 12.48 18.04 2.33
N CYS A 393 11.20 17.71 2.13
CA CYS A 393 10.63 16.43 2.57
C CYS A 393 11.31 15.24 1.86
N LEU A 394 11.47 15.31 0.54
CA LEU A 394 12.12 14.28 -0.27
C LEU A 394 13.61 14.15 0.08
N GLU A 395 14.32 15.25 0.27
CA GLU A 395 15.75 15.24 0.66
C GLU A 395 15.99 14.68 2.07
N HIS A 396 15.01 14.82 2.95
CA HIS A 396 15.11 14.35 4.33
C HIS A 396 14.59 12.92 4.49
N ALA A 397 13.28 12.70 4.35
CA ALA A 397 12.66 11.39 4.56
C ALA A 397 12.95 10.40 3.43
N GLY A 398 13.30 10.92 2.24
CA GLY A 398 13.67 10.12 1.09
C GLY A 398 15.17 9.87 0.95
N ASP A 399 16.01 10.22 1.94
CA ASP A 399 17.44 9.97 1.86
C ASP A 399 17.73 8.46 1.74
N GLY A 400 18.52 8.09 0.73
CA GLY A 400 18.72 6.72 0.28
C GLY A 400 17.54 6.11 -0.48
N GLY A 401 16.54 6.89 -0.87
CA GLY A 401 15.52 6.52 -1.85
C GLY A 401 14.39 5.63 -1.35
N ALA A 402 14.34 5.21 -0.08
CA ALA A 402 13.14 4.59 0.49
C ALA A 402 12.14 5.67 0.95
N TRP A 403 11.00 5.26 1.50
CA TRP A 403 9.98 6.18 2.00
C TRP A 403 9.25 5.54 3.17
N SER A 404 9.11 6.29 4.27
CA SER A 404 8.73 5.72 5.56
C SER A 404 7.31 5.13 5.60
N GLU A 405 6.41 5.50 4.69
CA GLU A 405 5.09 4.86 4.55
C GLU A 405 5.14 3.42 4.02
N GLY A 406 6.32 2.93 3.65
CA GLY A 406 6.50 1.61 3.08
C GLY A 406 5.77 1.46 1.76
N HIS A 407 4.83 0.52 1.68
CA HIS A 407 4.09 0.17 0.46
C HIS A 407 3.40 1.36 -0.23
N TYR A 408 2.95 2.37 0.54
CA TYR A 408 2.21 3.51 -0.01
C TYR A 408 3.01 4.39 -0.97
N ILE A 409 4.35 4.29 -0.97
CA ILE A 409 5.20 5.00 -1.94
C ILE A 409 4.79 4.69 -3.40
N HIS A 410 4.31 3.49 -3.63
CA HIS A 410 3.96 2.98 -4.95
C HIS A 410 2.61 3.50 -5.47
N TYR A 411 1.81 4.17 -4.63
CA TYR A 411 0.58 4.83 -5.05
C TYR A 411 0.82 6.16 -5.76
N TRP A 412 2.00 6.77 -5.58
CA TRP A 412 2.26 8.13 -6.06
C TRP A 412 3.55 8.27 -6.88
N ILE A 413 4.54 7.41 -6.66
CA ILE A 413 5.86 7.61 -7.29
C ILE A 413 5.79 7.53 -8.82
N TYR A 414 4.99 6.63 -9.39
CA TYR A 414 4.86 6.54 -10.84
C TYR A 414 4.24 7.81 -11.43
N GLU A 415 3.11 8.24 -10.86
CA GLU A 415 2.37 9.43 -11.25
C GLU A 415 3.25 10.69 -11.18
N TRP A 416 4.01 10.82 -10.09
CA TRP A 416 4.97 11.90 -9.91
C TRP A 416 6.08 11.89 -10.96
N LEU A 417 6.69 10.73 -11.21
CA LEU A 417 7.77 10.60 -12.19
C LEU A 417 7.28 10.85 -13.62
N VAL A 418 6.05 10.45 -13.96
CA VAL A 418 5.45 10.82 -15.26
C VAL A 418 5.34 12.33 -15.39
N PHE A 419 4.83 13.04 -14.39
CA PHE A 419 4.78 14.51 -14.44
C PHE A 419 6.17 15.12 -14.62
N CYS A 420 7.19 14.61 -13.91
CA CYS A 420 8.57 15.09 -14.05
C CYS A 420 9.07 14.97 -15.50
N GLU A 421 8.83 13.82 -16.13
CA GLU A 421 9.22 13.58 -17.52
C GLU A 421 8.42 14.46 -18.50
N VAL A 422 7.12 14.66 -18.26
CA VAL A 422 6.30 15.61 -19.05
C VAL A 422 6.83 17.03 -18.93
N ALA A 423 7.17 17.50 -17.73
CA ALA A 423 7.71 18.84 -17.51
C ALA A 423 9.08 19.04 -18.19
N ARG A 424 9.96 18.01 -18.15
CA ARG A 424 11.21 17.98 -18.91
C ARG A 424 10.96 18.07 -20.42
N MET A 425 10.03 17.30 -20.95
CA MET A 425 9.73 17.29 -22.40
C MET A 425 9.04 18.57 -22.88
N CYS A 426 8.14 19.13 -22.08
CA CYS A 426 7.34 20.30 -22.46
C CYS A 426 8.11 21.62 -22.29
N GLU A 427 8.81 21.80 -21.17
CA GLU A 427 9.38 23.10 -20.77
C GLU A 427 10.87 23.01 -20.42
N GLY A 428 11.45 21.80 -20.34
CA GLY A 428 12.82 21.61 -19.90
C GLY A 428 13.00 21.79 -18.39
N VAL A 429 11.93 21.66 -17.59
CA VAL A 429 12.02 21.73 -16.12
C VAL A 429 12.46 20.38 -15.57
N ASP A 430 13.63 20.33 -14.96
CA ASP A 430 14.19 19.10 -14.40
C ASP A 430 14.06 19.08 -12.86
N TYR A 431 13.19 18.19 -12.36
CA TYR A 431 12.91 18.08 -10.93
C TYR A 431 13.86 17.12 -10.19
N TYR A 432 14.48 16.16 -10.87
CA TYR A 432 15.28 15.13 -10.21
C TYR A 432 16.53 15.69 -9.50
N PRO A 433 17.26 16.67 -10.07
CA PRO A 433 18.38 17.30 -9.39
C PRO A 433 18.01 18.15 -8.16
N LEU A 434 16.73 18.38 -7.89
CA LEU A 434 16.28 19.16 -6.73
C LEU A 434 16.30 18.34 -5.44
N ALA A 435 16.07 17.03 -5.53
CA ALA A 435 16.15 16.11 -4.40
C ALA A 435 17.03 14.88 -4.73
N PRO A 436 18.33 15.06 -4.99
CA PRO A 436 19.22 14.00 -5.44
C PRO A 436 19.34 12.84 -4.45
N LYS A 437 19.23 13.07 -3.13
CA LYS A 437 19.32 12.00 -2.12
C LYS A 437 18.20 10.97 -2.29
N PHE A 438 17.03 11.43 -2.74
CA PHE A 438 15.92 10.58 -3.10
C PHE A 438 16.04 10.04 -4.52
N PHE A 439 16.04 10.90 -5.54
CA PHE A 439 15.88 10.46 -6.93
C PHE A 439 17.06 9.63 -7.45
N ALA A 440 18.30 9.91 -7.03
CA ALA A 440 19.45 9.12 -7.45
C ALA A 440 19.48 7.72 -6.81
N ASN A 441 18.75 7.52 -5.71
CA ASN A 441 18.73 6.24 -4.99
C ASN A 441 17.39 5.49 -5.13
N ARG A 442 16.31 6.15 -5.57
CA ARG A 442 14.95 5.57 -5.57
C ARG A 442 14.85 4.29 -6.38
N ALA A 443 15.47 4.22 -7.55
CA ALA A 443 15.44 3.01 -8.38
C ALA A 443 16.17 1.83 -7.70
N VAL A 444 17.28 2.13 -7.02
CA VAL A 444 18.06 1.16 -6.22
C VAL A 444 17.25 0.68 -5.01
N ALA A 445 16.73 1.61 -4.19
CA ALA A 445 15.89 1.26 -3.05
C ALA A 445 14.67 0.44 -3.48
N SER A 446 14.00 0.82 -4.58
CA SER A 446 12.88 0.06 -5.13
C SER A 446 13.26 -1.36 -5.53
N MET A 447 14.47 -1.59 -6.04
CA MET A 447 14.97 -2.93 -6.35
C MET A 447 15.23 -3.73 -5.07
N PHE A 448 15.79 -3.11 -4.02
CA PHE A 448 16.03 -3.77 -2.73
C PHE A 448 14.75 -4.09 -1.96
N GLN A 449 13.71 -3.27 -2.11
CA GLN A 449 12.38 -3.49 -1.53
C GLN A 449 11.67 -4.72 -2.11
N MET A 450 12.19 -5.33 -3.19
CA MET A 450 11.59 -6.51 -3.81
C MET A 450 12.16 -7.80 -3.23
N LEU A 451 11.30 -8.73 -2.84
CA LEU A 451 11.68 -10.07 -2.39
C LEU A 451 12.36 -10.87 -3.53
N PRO A 452 13.34 -11.75 -3.20
CA PRO A 452 13.93 -12.67 -4.16
C PRO A 452 12.92 -13.63 -4.79
N GLY A 453 13.23 -14.08 -6.01
CA GLY A 453 12.41 -15.03 -6.76
C GLY A 453 11.19 -14.39 -7.44
N HIS A 454 10.57 -15.17 -8.32
CA HIS A 454 9.33 -14.80 -9.01
C HIS A 454 8.23 -15.76 -8.59
N LEU A 455 7.03 -15.23 -8.39
CA LEU A 455 5.80 -16.02 -8.23
C LEU A 455 5.12 -16.21 -9.60
N PRO A 456 3.96 -16.92 -9.67
CA PRO A 456 3.14 -16.92 -10.87
C PRO A 456 2.96 -15.49 -11.41
N HIS A 457 3.03 -15.32 -12.73
CA HIS A 457 3.02 -14.04 -13.47
C HIS A 457 4.35 -13.25 -13.56
N GLU A 458 5.48 -13.87 -13.20
CA GLU A 458 6.82 -13.32 -13.49
C GLU A 458 7.08 -11.89 -12.95
N THR A 459 6.46 -11.49 -11.83
CA THR A 459 6.71 -10.20 -11.18
C THR A 459 7.29 -10.36 -9.78
N ASN A 460 7.94 -9.30 -9.29
CA ASN A 460 8.52 -9.27 -7.95
C ASN A 460 7.51 -8.76 -6.92
N ARG A 461 7.56 -9.34 -5.72
CA ARG A 461 6.76 -8.88 -4.57
C ARG A 461 7.53 -7.84 -3.76
N PRO A 462 6.90 -6.76 -3.30
CA PRO A 462 7.49 -5.91 -2.28
C PRO A 462 7.61 -6.65 -0.94
N VAL A 463 8.59 -6.26 -0.13
CA VAL A 463 8.63 -6.60 1.30
C VAL A 463 7.39 -6.02 2.00
N PRO A 464 6.78 -6.75 2.95
CA PRO A 464 5.77 -6.19 3.84
C PRO A 464 6.35 -5.03 4.67
N ASP A 465 5.83 -3.82 4.48
CA ASP A 465 6.19 -2.64 5.25
C ASP A 465 5.14 -1.54 5.12
N GLY A 466 4.62 -1.04 6.25
CA GLY A 466 3.50 -0.12 6.30
C GLY A 466 2.17 -0.78 5.93
N ASP A 467 1.22 0.01 5.45
CA ASP A 467 -0.09 -0.49 5.05
C ASP A 467 -0.10 -1.00 3.61
N GLY A 468 -0.60 -2.21 3.37
CA GLY A 468 -0.73 -2.69 1.99
C GLY A 468 -1.05 -4.17 1.86
N GLY A 469 -1.48 -4.55 0.66
CA GLY A 469 -1.60 -5.95 0.27
C GLY A 469 -0.28 -6.46 -0.30
N TYR A 470 0.37 -7.38 0.40
CA TYR A 470 1.69 -7.92 0.01
C TYR A 470 1.60 -9.22 -0.79
N GLY A 471 0.38 -9.72 -1.02
CA GLY A 471 0.10 -10.98 -1.72
C GLY A 471 -0.66 -10.83 -3.04
N THR A 472 -1.07 -9.63 -3.43
CA THR A 472 -1.88 -9.39 -4.64
C THR A 472 -1.07 -8.81 -5.79
N TYR A 473 -1.38 -9.29 -7.00
CA TYR A 473 -0.87 -8.76 -8.26
C TYR A 473 -1.89 -7.80 -8.85
N GLY A 474 -1.42 -6.67 -9.39
CA GLY A 474 -2.29 -5.56 -9.76
C GLY A 474 -1.53 -4.46 -10.49
N GLY A 475 -2.24 -3.39 -10.86
CA GLY A 475 -1.65 -2.22 -11.50
C GLY A 475 -0.51 -1.57 -10.71
N PHE A 476 -0.50 -1.72 -9.39
CA PHE A 476 0.61 -1.33 -8.52
C PHE A 476 1.94 -1.98 -8.92
N SER A 477 1.94 -3.26 -9.31
CA SER A 477 3.16 -3.97 -9.74
C SER A 477 3.76 -3.30 -10.98
N GLU A 478 2.89 -2.87 -11.90
CA GLU A 478 3.29 -2.16 -13.11
C GLU A 478 3.82 -0.77 -12.80
N LYS A 479 3.20 -0.06 -11.84
CA LYS A 479 3.69 1.24 -11.38
C LYS A 479 5.08 1.14 -10.76
N ILE A 480 5.35 0.10 -9.96
CA ILE A 480 6.70 -0.13 -9.39
C ILE A 480 7.73 -0.29 -10.51
N LEU A 481 7.48 -1.24 -11.42
CA LEU A 481 8.41 -1.55 -12.50
C LEU A 481 8.63 -0.34 -13.41
N SER A 482 7.56 0.36 -13.74
CA SER A 482 7.59 1.53 -14.62
C SER A 482 8.28 2.73 -13.96
N ALA A 483 8.09 2.96 -12.66
CA ALA A 483 8.81 3.98 -11.90
C ALA A 483 10.33 3.71 -11.91
N ARG A 484 10.76 2.46 -11.72
CA ARG A 484 12.17 2.08 -11.87
C ARG A 484 12.68 2.33 -13.28
N ARG A 485 11.90 1.96 -14.32
CA ARG A 485 12.26 2.17 -15.73
C ARG A 485 12.43 3.66 -16.07
N ILE A 486 11.55 4.55 -15.58
CA ILE A 486 11.69 6.00 -15.78
C ILE A 486 13.04 6.50 -15.24
N LEU A 487 13.38 6.15 -14.00
CA LEU A 487 14.63 6.58 -13.37
C LEU A 487 15.87 5.94 -14.04
N VAL A 488 15.78 4.68 -14.44
CA VAL A 488 16.84 4.01 -15.23
C VAL A 488 17.08 4.71 -16.56
N ASN A 489 16.02 5.16 -17.25
CA ASN A 489 16.16 5.90 -18.51
C ASN A 489 16.85 7.25 -18.28
N TYR A 490 16.50 7.95 -17.19
CA TYR A 490 17.13 9.22 -16.83
C TYR A 490 18.61 9.04 -16.47
N TYR A 491 18.93 8.05 -15.64
CA TYR A 491 20.30 7.72 -15.21
C TYR A 491 20.97 6.66 -16.10
N ARG A 492 20.62 6.58 -17.38
CA ARG A 492 21.03 5.47 -18.28
C ARG A 492 22.53 5.18 -18.38
N ASN A 493 23.37 6.18 -18.09
CA ASN A 493 24.83 6.09 -18.13
C ASN A 493 25.47 5.78 -16.77
N ASP A 494 24.68 5.76 -15.70
CA ASP A 494 25.16 5.40 -14.36
C ASP A 494 25.28 3.87 -14.24
N PRO A 495 26.45 3.32 -13.87
CA PRO A 495 26.64 1.88 -13.76
C PRO A 495 25.67 1.19 -12.79
N VAL A 496 25.28 1.87 -11.71
CA VAL A 496 24.34 1.30 -10.73
C VAL A 496 22.94 1.19 -11.34
N HIS A 497 22.48 2.21 -12.07
CA HIS A 497 21.19 2.14 -12.79
C HIS A 497 21.21 1.16 -13.96
N GLN A 498 22.37 0.90 -14.57
CA GLN A 498 22.52 -0.19 -15.54
C GLN A 498 22.36 -1.57 -14.88
N MET A 499 22.81 -1.74 -13.63
CA MET A 499 22.54 -2.95 -12.84
C MET A 499 21.05 -3.06 -12.44
N VAL A 500 20.40 -1.94 -12.08
CA VAL A 500 18.93 -1.91 -11.88
C VAL A 500 18.20 -2.24 -13.18
N HIS A 501 18.70 -1.80 -14.33
CA HIS A 501 18.15 -2.17 -15.64
C HIS A 501 18.25 -3.69 -15.85
N ALA A 502 19.41 -4.30 -15.56
CA ALA A 502 19.56 -5.75 -15.64
C ALA A 502 18.58 -6.49 -14.72
N TYR A 503 18.34 -5.98 -13.51
CA TYR A 503 17.33 -6.51 -12.60
C TYR A 503 15.90 -6.40 -13.16
N ASN A 504 15.50 -5.23 -13.68
CA ASN A 504 14.18 -5.04 -14.29
C ASN A 504 13.93 -5.98 -15.48
N GLN A 505 14.99 -6.54 -16.07
CA GLN A 505 14.93 -7.45 -17.21
C GLN A 505 14.81 -8.92 -16.80
N LEU A 506 14.85 -9.22 -15.49
CA LEU A 506 14.43 -10.52 -14.95
C LEU A 506 12.91 -10.68 -15.00
N VAL A 507 12.18 -9.57 -15.08
CA VAL A 507 10.72 -9.48 -15.22
C VAL A 507 10.37 -8.66 -16.47
N PRO A 508 10.69 -9.18 -17.68
CA PRO A 508 10.65 -8.37 -18.90
C PRO A 508 9.21 -8.02 -19.33
N HIS A 509 8.22 -8.78 -18.86
CA HIS A 509 6.82 -8.62 -19.20
C HIS A 509 6.02 -7.97 -18.07
N LEU A 510 4.95 -7.27 -18.45
CA LEU A 510 3.96 -6.79 -17.49
C LEU A 510 3.19 -8.00 -16.93
N CYS A 511 2.82 -7.93 -15.66
CA CYS A 511 1.94 -8.90 -15.00
C CYS A 511 0.48 -8.76 -15.49
N ILE A 512 0.05 -7.54 -15.84
CA ILE A 512 -1.28 -7.24 -16.40
C ILE A 512 -1.11 -6.46 -17.72
N PRO A 513 -0.58 -7.12 -18.76
CA PRO A 513 -0.28 -6.48 -20.03
C PRO A 513 -1.55 -5.93 -20.71
N GLU A 514 -2.71 -6.51 -20.41
CA GLU A 514 -3.98 -6.14 -21.00
C GLU A 514 -4.48 -4.77 -20.60
N SER A 515 -4.00 -4.15 -19.51
CA SER A 515 -4.47 -2.83 -19.04
C SER A 515 -3.36 -1.78 -18.97
N TYR A 516 -2.10 -2.21 -18.88
CA TYR A 516 -0.97 -1.34 -18.59
C TYR A 516 0.10 -1.29 -19.70
N GLY A 517 -0.19 -1.86 -20.88
CA GLY A 517 0.74 -1.86 -22.03
C GLY A 517 1.30 -0.48 -22.40
N TYR A 518 0.55 0.61 -22.14
CA TYR A 518 1.03 1.97 -22.38
C TYR A 518 2.25 2.34 -21.53
N MET A 519 2.39 1.78 -20.31
CA MET A 519 3.54 2.05 -19.45
C MET A 519 4.81 1.40 -20.02
N ASP A 520 4.70 0.18 -20.55
CA ASP A 520 5.81 -0.50 -21.24
C ASP A 520 6.20 0.26 -22.51
N PHE A 521 5.22 0.64 -23.33
CA PHE A 521 5.43 1.47 -24.51
C PHE A 521 6.16 2.79 -24.18
N LEU A 522 5.76 3.49 -23.12
CA LEU A 522 6.35 4.78 -22.76
C LEU A 522 7.72 4.67 -22.07
N TRP A 523 8.01 3.60 -21.32
CA TRP A 523 9.15 3.59 -20.40
C TRP A 523 10.13 2.41 -20.54
N ASN A 524 9.80 1.33 -21.26
CA ASN A 524 10.72 0.19 -21.43
C ASN A 524 11.77 0.47 -22.52
N ASP A 525 12.81 1.24 -22.19
CA ASP A 525 13.94 1.51 -23.09
C ASP A 525 14.98 0.38 -23.06
N LEU A 526 14.92 -0.53 -24.04
CA LEU A 526 15.89 -1.62 -24.17
C LEU A 526 17.24 -1.17 -24.75
N SER A 527 17.40 0.11 -25.12
CA SER A 527 18.70 0.67 -25.54
C SER A 527 19.61 1.02 -24.37
N VAL A 528 19.11 0.98 -23.13
CA VAL A 528 19.92 1.13 -21.92
C VAL A 528 20.87 -0.06 -21.80
N THR A 529 22.15 0.21 -21.54
CA THR A 529 23.14 -0.87 -21.36
C THR A 529 22.81 -1.68 -20.10
N LYS A 530 22.82 -3.01 -20.22
CA LYS A 530 22.67 -3.91 -19.06
C LYS A 530 23.98 -3.96 -18.28
N GLY A 531 23.93 -3.63 -17.00
CA GLY A 531 25.04 -3.82 -16.06
C GLY A 531 25.14 -5.26 -15.57
N ASP A 532 26.22 -5.58 -14.85
CA ASP A 532 26.39 -6.89 -14.22
C ASP A 532 25.76 -6.92 -12.84
N LEU A 533 24.58 -7.54 -12.71
CA LEU A 533 23.85 -7.63 -11.45
C LEU A 533 24.66 -8.31 -10.33
N LYS A 534 25.65 -9.16 -10.65
CA LYS A 534 26.52 -9.79 -9.64
C LYS A 534 27.47 -8.81 -8.95
N GLN A 535 27.72 -7.65 -9.56
CA GLN A 535 28.53 -6.57 -8.98
C GLN A 535 27.70 -5.62 -8.10
N MET A 536 26.37 -5.75 -8.14
CA MET A 536 25.50 -4.93 -7.31
C MET A 536 25.69 -5.30 -5.84
N LYS A 537 25.76 -4.28 -4.97
CA LYS A 537 25.87 -4.46 -3.52
C LYS A 537 24.80 -5.43 -3.01
N LEU A 538 25.09 -6.11 -1.91
CA LEU A 538 24.18 -7.08 -1.29
C LEU A 538 23.33 -6.49 -0.16
N SER A 539 23.45 -5.19 0.07
CA SER A 539 22.60 -4.45 1.00
C SER A 539 22.45 -2.99 0.59
N HIS A 540 21.43 -2.35 1.14
CA HIS A 540 21.11 -0.94 0.93
C HIS A 540 20.56 -0.36 2.23
N PHE A 541 21.09 0.79 2.62
CA PHE A 541 20.60 1.57 3.75
C PHE A 541 19.94 2.85 3.25
N ALA A 542 18.68 3.04 3.63
CA ALA A 542 17.92 4.25 3.38
C ALA A 542 17.78 5.06 4.68
N PRO A 543 18.72 5.98 4.97
CA PRO A 543 18.74 6.72 6.23
C PRO A 543 17.50 7.58 6.47
N GLY A 544 16.87 8.10 5.42
CA GLY A 544 15.68 8.95 5.56
C GLY A 544 14.48 8.20 6.13
N ALA A 545 14.33 6.91 5.79
CA ALA A 545 13.28 6.05 6.32
C ALA A 545 13.75 5.19 7.51
N GLY A 546 15.06 5.14 7.78
CA GLY A 546 15.66 4.26 8.79
C GLY A 546 15.58 2.77 8.41
N GLU A 547 15.68 2.45 7.13
CA GLU A 547 15.46 1.09 6.59
C GLU A 547 16.75 0.47 6.06
N VAL A 548 17.00 -0.79 6.44
CA VAL A 548 18.12 -1.59 5.95
C VAL A 548 17.58 -2.83 5.23
N PHE A 549 17.96 -2.97 3.97
CA PHE A 549 17.66 -4.13 3.13
C PHE A 549 18.94 -4.92 2.91
N ALA A 550 18.90 -6.24 3.03
CA ALA A 550 20.05 -7.09 2.78
C ALA A 550 19.64 -8.43 2.15
N ARG A 551 20.56 -9.00 1.37
CA ARG A 551 20.42 -10.31 0.73
C ARG A 551 21.78 -11.01 0.65
N ASN A 552 21.81 -12.32 0.39
CA ASN A 552 23.07 -13.04 0.20
C ASN A 552 23.51 -13.19 -1.26
N SER A 553 22.58 -13.07 -2.21
CA SER A 553 22.86 -13.04 -3.65
C SER A 553 21.75 -12.26 -4.36
N TRP A 554 21.87 -12.11 -5.69
CA TRP A 554 20.79 -11.61 -6.54
C TRP A 554 20.01 -12.75 -7.22
N ASP A 555 20.27 -13.99 -6.81
CA ASP A 555 19.61 -15.18 -7.33
C ASP A 555 18.22 -15.36 -6.71
N GLY A 556 17.36 -16.13 -7.37
CA GLY A 556 15.95 -16.30 -6.97
C GLY A 556 15.74 -17.03 -5.63
N ASP A 557 16.74 -17.76 -5.13
CA ASP A 557 16.71 -18.49 -3.86
C ASP A 557 17.43 -17.74 -2.71
N SER A 558 17.79 -16.47 -2.93
CA SER A 558 18.49 -15.66 -1.93
C SER A 558 17.72 -15.62 -0.61
N THR A 559 18.47 -15.76 0.49
CA THR A 559 18.07 -15.28 1.80
C THR A 559 18.02 -13.76 1.76
N TYR A 560 16.90 -13.20 2.22
CA TYR A 560 16.62 -11.78 2.27
C TYR A 560 16.27 -11.39 3.71
N PHE A 561 16.74 -10.21 4.09
CA PHE A 561 16.60 -9.62 5.40
C PHE A 561 16.21 -8.16 5.26
N PHE A 562 15.27 -7.70 6.07
CA PHE A 562 14.87 -6.31 6.19
C PHE A 562 14.82 -5.90 7.66
N PHE A 563 15.22 -4.66 7.97
CA PHE A 563 15.19 -4.08 9.31
C PHE A 563 14.82 -2.60 9.24
N LYS A 564 14.01 -2.14 10.19
CA LYS A 564 13.52 -0.76 10.26
C LYS A 564 13.69 -0.16 11.65
N CYS A 565 14.26 1.03 11.71
CA CYS A 565 14.50 1.80 12.93
C CYS A 565 14.68 3.27 12.58
N GLY A 566 13.57 3.98 12.34
CA GLY A 566 13.61 5.38 11.91
C GLY A 566 12.45 6.21 12.43
N ASP A 567 12.44 7.47 12.00
CA ASP A 567 11.47 8.48 12.40
C ASP A 567 10.03 8.14 11.99
N ARG A 568 9.07 8.67 12.75
CA ARG A 568 7.66 8.72 12.39
C ARG A 568 7.36 10.04 11.69
N ILE A 569 7.16 9.95 10.38
CA ILE A 569 7.00 11.11 9.51
C ILE A 569 5.64 11.10 8.81
N SER A 570 5.05 9.94 8.53
CA SER A 570 3.82 9.85 7.72
C SER A 570 2.74 8.92 8.30
N ALA A 571 1.55 8.99 7.69
CA ALA A 571 0.32 8.41 8.19
C ALA A 571 0.29 6.88 8.16
N HIS A 572 0.73 6.24 7.07
CA HIS A 572 0.65 4.78 6.90
C HIS A 572 1.76 4.00 7.62
N GLN A 573 2.60 4.68 8.41
CA GLN A 573 3.56 4.04 9.32
C GLN A 573 2.87 3.35 10.50
N GLN A 574 3.39 2.17 10.85
CA GLN A 574 2.93 1.36 11.98
C GLN A 574 3.77 1.64 13.23
N LEU A 575 3.47 0.95 14.33
CA LEU A 575 4.23 0.99 15.59
C LEU A 575 5.22 -0.18 15.62
N ASP A 576 6.11 -0.16 14.63
CA ASP A 576 6.96 -1.27 14.16
C ASP A 576 8.46 -1.01 14.32
N VAL A 577 8.88 0.00 15.09
CA VAL A 577 10.31 0.29 15.30
C VAL A 577 11.05 -0.95 15.83
N GLY A 578 12.18 -1.27 15.20
CA GLY A 578 12.97 -2.45 15.53
C GLY A 578 12.50 -3.73 14.83
N HIS A 579 11.43 -3.69 14.03
CA HIS A 579 10.95 -4.82 13.23
C HIS A 579 12.06 -5.35 12.31
N PHE A 580 12.09 -6.67 12.14
CA PHE A 580 12.87 -7.32 11.10
C PHE A 580 12.05 -8.39 10.37
N PHE A 581 12.37 -8.60 9.09
CA PHE A 581 11.71 -9.56 8.21
C PHE A 581 12.74 -10.50 7.58
N ILE A 582 12.40 -11.79 7.46
CA ILE A 582 13.26 -12.84 6.92
C ILE A 582 12.50 -13.63 5.85
N TYR A 583 13.11 -13.73 4.68
CA TYR A 583 12.61 -14.49 3.54
C TYR A 583 13.70 -15.38 2.97
N ARG A 584 13.34 -16.59 2.54
CA ARG A 584 14.18 -17.44 1.70
C ARG A 584 13.28 -18.43 0.98
N GLN A 585 13.09 -18.23 -0.32
CA GLN A 585 12.11 -18.91 -1.18
C GLN A 585 10.63 -18.71 -0.76
N GLU A 586 10.36 -18.64 0.54
CA GLU A 586 9.08 -18.32 1.15
C GLU A 586 9.25 -17.30 2.28
N HIS A 587 8.13 -16.70 2.70
CA HIS A 587 8.11 -15.88 3.91
C HIS A 587 8.36 -16.78 5.13
N LEU A 588 9.35 -16.42 5.95
CA LEU A 588 9.74 -17.23 7.13
C LEU A 588 9.33 -16.54 8.43
N ALA A 589 9.76 -15.30 8.62
CA ALA A 589 9.40 -14.47 9.77
C ALA A 589 9.15 -13.03 9.33
N GLY A 590 8.08 -12.40 9.81
CA GLY A 590 7.65 -11.11 9.26
C GLY A 590 6.44 -10.51 9.97
N ASP A 591 5.75 -9.60 9.30
CA ASP A 591 4.56 -8.93 9.86
C ASP A 591 3.35 -9.87 9.97
N SER A 592 2.69 -9.81 11.12
CA SER A 592 1.42 -10.46 11.38
C SER A 592 0.25 -9.52 11.14
N GLY A 593 -0.93 -10.08 10.87
CA GLY A 593 -2.13 -9.31 10.54
C GLY A 593 -2.18 -8.89 9.07
N VAL A 594 -3.27 -8.19 8.73
CA VAL A 594 -3.61 -7.82 7.34
C VAL A 594 -4.24 -6.43 7.34
N TYR A 595 -3.89 -5.60 6.36
CA TYR A 595 -4.61 -4.35 6.14
C TYR A 595 -6.02 -4.63 5.60
N ASP A 596 -7.03 -4.52 6.46
CA ASP A 596 -8.42 -4.83 6.11
C ASP A 596 -9.32 -3.59 5.98
N ALA A 597 -9.20 -2.62 6.87
CA ALA A 597 -9.72 -1.26 6.73
C ALA A 597 -8.99 -0.32 7.69
N PHE A 598 -8.86 0.95 7.31
CA PHE A 598 -8.02 1.93 8.01
C PHE A 598 -8.35 2.08 9.50
N ASP A 599 -9.63 2.10 9.86
CA ASP A 599 -10.16 2.31 11.21
C ASP A 599 -10.71 1.02 11.84
N SER A 600 -10.46 -0.14 11.20
CA SER A 600 -10.99 -1.42 11.65
C SER A 600 -10.46 -1.80 13.03
N ASN A 601 -11.22 -2.64 13.74
CA ASN A 601 -10.80 -3.17 15.04
C ASN A 601 -9.47 -3.94 14.93
N HIS A 602 -9.27 -4.73 13.88
CA HIS A 602 -8.02 -5.44 13.63
C HIS A 602 -6.88 -4.47 13.34
N CYS A 603 -7.13 -3.46 12.49
CA CYS A 603 -6.14 -2.48 12.11
C CYS A 603 -5.62 -1.73 13.34
N VAL A 604 -6.53 -1.13 14.11
CA VAL A 604 -6.24 -0.27 15.27
C VAL A 604 -5.64 -1.04 16.46
N ASN A 605 -6.11 -2.26 16.71
CA ASN A 605 -5.75 -3.02 17.90
C ASN A 605 -4.77 -4.17 17.62
N TYR A 606 -4.38 -4.45 16.39
CA TYR A 606 -3.42 -5.53 16.14
C TYR A 606 -2.43 -5.17 15.03
N TYR A 607 -2.91 -5.00 13.80
CA TYR A 607 -2.07 -4.91 12.61
C TYR A 607 -0.98 -3.84 12.69
N ILE A 608 -1.31 -2.66 13.20
CA ILE A 608 -0.36 -1.53 13.27
C ILE A 608 0.42 -1.48 14.58
N ARG A 609 0.22 -2.47 15.46
CA ARG A 609 0.66 -2.47 16.86
C ARG A 609 1.87 -3.38 17.00
N SER A 610 2.75 -3.08 17.96
CA SER A 610 4.03 -3.79 18.10
C SER A 610 3.91 -5.30 18.27
N ILE A 611 2.79 -5.81 18.81
CA ILE A 611 2.52 -7.26 18.89
C ILE A 611 2.46 -7.96 17.53
N ALA A 612 2.11 -7.25 16.45
CA ALA A 612 2.09 -7.76 15.10
C ALA A 612 3.48 -7.77 14.43
N HIS A 613 4.50 -7.21 15.09
CA HIS A 613 5.84 -7.00 14.52
C HIS A 613 6.91 -7.78 15.29
N ASN A 614 8.02 -8.06 14.63
CA ASN A 614 9.17 -8.74 15.24
C ASN A 614 9.99 -7.77 16.10
N THR A 615 9.43 -7.30 17.21
CA THR A 615 10.04 -6.29 18.09
C THR A 615 9.86 -6.65 19.57
N MET A 616 10.06 -5.70 20.49
CA MET A 616 9.90 -5.88 21.94
C MET A 616 8.56 -5.36 22.45
N LEU A 617 8.01 -6.04 23.46
CA LEU A 617 6.91 -5.56 24.29
C LEU A 617 7.41 -5.38 25.72
N VAL A 618 6.98 -4.31 26.38
CA VAL A 618 7.19 -4.04 27.82
C VAL A 618 5.85 -3.65 28.41
N TYR A 619 5.26 -4.58 29.17
CA TYR A 619 3.90 -4.42 29.68
C TYR A 619 3.89 -3.62 30.98
N ASP A 620 3.40 -2.37 30.89
CA ASP A 620 3.02 -1.56 32.05
C ASP A 620 1.49 -1.67 32.23
N PRO A 621 0.98 -2.30 33.31
CA PRO A 621 -0.46 -2.48 33.51
C PRO A 621 -1.22 -1.15 33.68
N ALA A 622 -0.52 -0.05 34.00
CA ALA A 622 -1.12 1.28 34.13
C ALA A 622 -1.25 2.00 32.78
N GLU A 623 -0.53 1.57 31.74
CA GLU A 623 -0.54 2.22 30.44
C GLU A 623 -1.91 2.10 29.77
N LYS A 624 -2.33 3.19 29.13
CA LYS A 624 -3.56 3.29 28.36
C LYS A 624 -3.21 3.77 26.96
N PHE A 625 -3.73 3.06 25.96
CA PHE A 625 -3.64 3.51 24.58
C PHE A 625 -4.73 4.57 24.33
N PRO A 626 -4.40 5.69 23.69
CA PRO A 626 -5.35 6.77 23.49
C PRO A 626 -6.44 6.36 22.49
N ASP A 627 -7.67 6.83 22.70
CA ASP A 627 -8.72 6.70 21.69
C ASP A 627 -8.34 7.46 20.41
N GLY A 628 -8.80 6.99 19.25
CA GLY A 628 -8.67 7.70 17.97
C GLY A 628 -7.36 7.45 17.22
N ILE A 629 -6.62 6.38 17.56
CA ILE A 629 -5.62 5.80 16.66
C ILE A 629 -6.32 5.46 15.34
N ARG A 630 -5.86 6.01 14.21
CA ARG A 630 -6.54 5.90 12.90
C ARG A 630 -8.04 6.20 12.94
N ALA A 631 -8.45 7.14 13.78
CA ALA A 631 -9.87 7.47 14.03
C ALA A 631 -10.73 6.34 14.64
N GLY A 632 -10.17 5.16 14.95
CA GLY A 632 -10.86 4.06 15.58
C GLY A 632 -10.63 3.94 17.10
N PRO A 633 -11.40 3.08 17.79
CA PRO A 633 -11.27 2.87 19.23
C PRO A 633 -10.10 1.92 19.56
N ALA A 634 -9.12 2.43 20.31
CA ALA A 634 -8.08 1.61 20.91
C ALA A 634 -8.62 0.99 22.21
N SER A 635 -8.52 -0.33 22.36
CA SER A 635 -9.21 -1.04 23.46
C SER A 635 -8.33 -1.99 24.26
N ALA A 636 -7.07 -2.20 23.87
CA ALA A 636 -6.16 -3.09 24.57
C ALA A 636 -4.70 -2.60 24.57
N ASN A 637 -4.00 -2.98 25.63
CA ASN A 637 -2.59 -2.72 25.87
C ASN A 637 -1.76 -3.94 25.46
N ASP A 638 -1.06 -3.82 24.33
CA ASP A 638 -0.18 -4.87 23.82
C ASP A 638 1.22 -4.83 24.45
N GLY A 639 1.50 -3.86 25.34
CA GLY A 639 2.84 -3.57 25.87
C GLY A 639 3.77 -2.95 24.82
N GLY A 640 3.24 -2.55 23.67
CA GLY A 640 4.02 -2.13 22.50
C GLY A 640 4.55 -0.71 22.57
N GLN A 641 4.93 -0.17 21.42
CA GLN A 641 5.34 1.22 21.25
C GLN A 641 4.17 2.18 21.52
N ALA A 642 4.48 3.41 21.89
CA ALA A 642 3.50 4.42 22.27
C ALA A 642 3.71 5.68 21.44
N TYR A 643 2.62 6.25 20.95
CA TYR A 643 2.64 7.52 20.23
C TYR A 643 1.47 8.41 20.69
N PRO A 644 1.67 9.73 20.85
CA PRO A 644 0.59 10.66 21.18
C PRO A 644 -0.25 11.00 19.94
N TRP A 645 -1.26 10.18 19.66
CA TRP A 645 -2.15 10.32 18.49
C TRP A 645 -3.11 11.52 18.54
N LYS A 646 -3.34 12.09 19.73
CA LYS A 646 -4.23 13.24 19.96
C LYS A 646 -3.51 14.31 20.76
N GLY A 647 -3.98 15.56 20.61
CA GLY A 647 -3.44 16.70 21.37
C GLY A 647 -2.03 17.11 20.96
N THR A 648 -1.60 16.74 19.75
CA THR A 648 -0.32 17.13 19.18
C THR A 648 -0.52 18.07 18.00
N ALA A 649 0.55 18.78 17.62
CA ALA A 649 0.56 19.63 16.42
C ALA A 649 0.73 18.82 15.11
N MET A 650 0.77 17.49 15.20
CA MET A 650 0.96 16.61 14.05
C MET A 650 -0.34 16.52 13.25
N GLY A 651 -0.21 16.28 11.96
CA GLY A 651 -1.34 16.13 11.05
C GLY A 651 -2.11 14.84 11.24
N HIS A 652 -2.96 14.54 10.25
CA HIS A 652 -3.77 13.33 10.25
C HIS A 652 -2.91 12.08 10.48
N ASN A 653 -3.40 11.19 11.33
CA ASN A 653 -2.75 9.93 11.71
C ASN A 653 -1.28 10.05 12.11
N ALA A 654 -0.96 11.16 12.81
CA ALA A 654 0.37 11.45 13.30
C ALA A 654 1.45 11.66 12.22
N GLY A 655 1.05 12.05 11.00
CA GLY A 655 1.99 12.46 9.95
C GLY A 655 2.42 13.92 10.08
N CYS A 656 3.64 14.24 9.66
CA CYS A 656 4.09 15.62 9.46
C CYS A 656 3.39 16.22 8.24
N LEU A 657 2.99 17.49 8.33
CA LEU A 657 2.41 18.21 7.19
C LEU A 657 3.48 18.60 6.16
N ASP A 658 4.66 18.99 6.62
CA ASP A 658 5.82 19.38 5.82
C ASP A 658 7.10 19.36 6.67
N PHE A 659 8.24 19.71 6.05
CA PHE A 659 9.54 19.71 6.72
C PHE A 659 9.68 20.75 7.85
N PRO A 660 9.15 22.00 7.73
CA PRO A 660 9.06 22.91 8.86
C PRO A 660 8.33 22.33 10.07
N MET A 661 7.18 21.67 9.86
CA MET A 661 6.48 20.99 10.96
C MET A 661 7.32 19.89 11.58
N PHE A 662 7.96 19.05 10.77
CA PHE A 662 8.88 18.02 11.26
C PHE A 662 9.95 18.64 12.18
N THR A 663 10.59 19.71 11.72
CA THR A 663 11.67 20.38 12.48
C THR A 663 11.15 20.96 13.79
N ALA A 664 9.97 21.59 13.78
CA ALA A 664 9.35 22.18 14.98
C ALA A 664 8.86 21.14 16.00
N ASN A 665 8.58 19.91 15.55
CA ASN A 665 8.05 18.82 16.36
C ASN A 665 9.00 17.62 16.38
N LYS A 666 10.31 17.86 16.25
CA LYS A 666 11.31 16.80 16.12
C LYS A 666 11.19 15.76 17.23
N GLN A 667 10.96 16.17 18.47
CA GLN A 667 10.77 15.28 19.63
C GLN A 667 9.58 14.31 19.52
N LEU A 668 8.61 14.57 18.64
CA LEU A 668 7.49 13.67 18.35
C LEU A 668 7.81 12.75 17.16
N ALA A 669 8.50 13.26 16.14
CA ALA A 669 8.85 12.50 14.94
C ALA A 669 10.07 11.57 15.14
N ASP A 670 11.07 12.04 15.88
CA ASP A 670 12.34 11.38 16.15
C ASP A 670 12.18 10.29 17.23
N ILE A 671 11.60 9.16 16.82
CA ILE A 671 11.27 8.04 17.71
C ILE A 671 12.29 6.91 17.69
N ALA A 672 13.22 6.89 16.73
CA ALA A 672 14.21 5.83 16.58
C ALA A 672 15.33 6.20 15.62
N ASP A 673 16.52 5.59 15.79
CA ASP A 673 17.64 5.76 14.88
C ASP A 673 18.31 4.42 14.56
N VAL A 674 18.69 4.22 13.29
CA VAL A 674 19.79 3.31 12.95
C VAL A 674 21.08 3.95 13.43
N LEU A 675 21.69 3.38 14.47
CA LEU A 675 22.94 3.85 15.05
C LEU A 675 24.15 3.41 14.23
N ALA A 676 24.12 2.22 13.63
CA ALA A 676 25.25 1.66 12.89
C ALA A 676 24.77 0.82 11.71
N TYR A 677 25.56 0.82 10.63
CA TYR A 677 25.37 0.01 9.43
C TYR A 677 26.73 -0.19 8.76
N GLU A 678 27.05 -1.44 8.40
CA GLU A 678 28.23 -1.81 7.61
C GLU A 678 27.99 -3.14 6.87
N ASP A 679 28.48 -3.25 5.64
CA ASP A 679 28.46 -4.50 4.86
C ASP A 679 29.87 -4.87 4.41
N HIS A 680 30.37 -6.00 4.89
CA HIS A 680 31.70 -6.54 4.58
C HIS A 680 31.64 -7.68 3.55
N GLY A 681 30.52 -7.84 2.85
CA GLY A 681 30.31 -8.88 1.87
C GLY A 681 30.00 -10.24 2.50
N SER A 682 30.90 -10.82 3.31
CA SER A 682 30.62 -12.11 3.99
C SER A 682 29.69 -11.97 5.20
N TRP A 683 29.60 -10.78 5.78
CA TRP A 683 28.66 -10.45 6.84
C TRP A 683 28.25 -8.97 6.76
N LEU A 684 27.09 -8.67 7.33
CA LEU A 684 26.56 -7.32 7.53
C LEU A 684 26.25 -7.12 9.01
N TYR A 685 26.46 -5.90 9.51
CA TYR A 685 26.07 -5.50 10.85
C TYR A 685 25.22 -4.24 10.79
N THR A 686 24.15 -4.22 11.58
CA THR A 686 23.33 -3.03 11.82
C THR A 686 22.92 -2.95 13.28
N ALA A 687 22.74 -1.74 13.80
CA ALA A 687 22.23 -1.52 15.14
C ALA A 687 21.26 -0.34 15.17
N GLY A 688 20.20 -0.46 15.96
CA GLY A 688 19.19 0.58 16.15
C GLY A 688 18.93 0.91 17.61
N ASP A 689 18.62 2.18 17.89
CA ASP A 689 18.02 2.63 19.15
C ASP A 689 16.51 2.78 18.96
N CYS A 690 15.76 1.91 19.61
CA CYS A 690 14.32 1.84 19.55
C CYS A 690 13.66 2.47 20.79
N THR A 691 14.44 3.03 21.72
CA THR A 691 13.98 3.42 23.06
C THR A 691 12.87 4.47 23.00
N ARG A 692 13.02 5.47 22.13
CA ARG A 692 12.11 6.63 22.04
C ARG A 692 10.75 6.29 21.41
N ALA A 693 10.60 5.11 20.81
CA ALA A 693 9.32 4.62 20.31
C ALA A 693 8.39 4.13 21.44
N TYR A 694 8.89 3.99 22.67
CA TYR A 694 8.10 3.56 23.83
C TYR A 694 7.91 4.73 24.80
N SER A 695 6.87 4.64 25.63
CA SER A 695 6.71 5.57 26.75
C SER A 695 7.93 5.53 27.66
N SER A 696 8.51 6.71 27.93
CA SER A 696 9.64 6.86 28.88
C SER A 696 9.27 6.45 30.31
N ALA A 697 7.96 6.34 30.62
CA ALA A 697 7.48 5.81 31.90
C ALA A 697 7.71 4.30 32.06
N LYS A 698 7.87 3.55 30.96
CA LYS A 698 8.03 2.08 30.99
C LYS A 698 9.36 1.59 30.42
N MET A 699 9.91 2.26 29.42
CA MET A 699 11.15 1.87 28.74
C MET A 699 12.27 2.87 29.02
N ALA A 700 13.40 2.38 29.51
CA ALA A 700 14.61 3.16 29.76
C ALA A 700 15.74 2.88 28.75
N LEU A 701 15.73 1.71 28.10
CA LEU A 701 16.67 1.36 27.04
C LEU A 701 16.07 0.24 26.19
N PHE A 702 16.09 0.40 24.88
CA PHE A 702 15.96 -0.71 23.94
C PHE A 702 16.88 -0.47 22.74
N THR A 703 17.98 -1.20 22.68
CA THR A 703 18.82 -1.24 21.47
C THR A 703 18.84 -2.65 20.90
N ARG A 704 18.80 -2.75 19.57
CA ARG A 704 18.88 -4.00 18.82
C ARG A 704 20.12 -3.99 17.95
N GLN A 705 20.90 -5.07 18.02
CA GLN A 705 22.08 -5.31 17.17
C GLN A 705 21.84 -6.56 16.35
N ILE A 706 22.07 -6.48 15.05
CA ILE A 706 21.84 -7.59 14.12
C ILE A 706 23.10 -7.83 13.30
N VAL A 707 23.58 -9.06 13.30
CA VAL A 707 24.65 -9.53 12.41
C VAL A 707 24.04 -10.55 11.44
N PHE A 708 24.08 -10.25 10.14
CA PHE A 708 23.73 -11.21 9.09
C PHE A 708 25.02 -11.83 8.53
N ILE A 709 25.33 -13.06 8.94
CA ILE A 709 26.41 -13.88 8.40
C ILE A 709 25.88 -14.61 7.17
N ARG A 710 26.41 -14.26 6.00
CA ARG A 710 25.98 -14.88 4.75
C ARG A 710 26.50 -16.32 4.66
N PRO A 711 25.71 -17.24 4.07
CA PRO A 711 24.47 -16.95 3.32
C PRO A 711 23.19 -16.88 4.15
N SER A 712 23.17 -17.32 5.41
CA SER A 712 21.92 -17.79 6.03
C SER A 712 21.67 -17.41 7.49
N THR A 713 22.67 -16.97 8.25
CA THR A 713 22.57 -16.90 9.71
C THR A 713 22.45 -15.46 10.20
N ILE A 714 21.38 -15.18 10.93
CA ILE A 714 21.06 -13.87 11.49
C ILE A 714 21.15 -13.98 13.02
N VAL A 715 22.04 -13.21 13.63
CA VAL A 715 22.24 -13.14 15.09
C VAL A 715 21.68 -11.81 15.57
N ILE A 716 20.71 -11.86 16.49
CA ILE A 716 19.99 -10.70 17.02
C ILE A 716 20.29 -10.60 18.51
N PHE A 717 20.85 -9.47 18.92
CA PHE A 717 21.18 -9.17 20.31
C PHE A 717 20.48 -7.89 20.77
N ASP A 718 19.59 -8.02 21.74
CA ASP A 718 18.83 -6.91 22.30
C ASP A 718 19.23 -6.63 23.74
N ARG A 719 19.35 -5.34 24.04
CA ARG A 719 19.51 -4.83 25.42
C ARG A 719 18.24 -4.11 25.77
N VAL A 720 17.53 -4.59 26.78
CA VAL A 720 16.22 -4.05 27.15
C VAL A 720 16.20 -3.72 28.64
N LYS A 721 15.92 -2.45 28.96
CA LYS A 721 15.76 -1.97 30.33
C LYS A 721 14.40 -1.34 30.51
N ALA A 722 13.57 -1.96 31.34
CA ALA A 722 12.33 -1.35 31.82
C ALA A 722 12.61 -0.42 33.00
N THR A 723 11.72 0.53 33.25
CA THR A 723 11.78 1.43 34.41
C THR A 723 11.47 0.73 35.72
N LYS A 724 10.71 -0.38 35.68
CA LYS A 724 10.43 -1.25 36.83
C LYS A 724 10.75 -2.71 36.54
N PRO A 725 11.26 -3.47 37.53
CA PRO A 725 11.61 -4.88 37.33
C PRO A 725 10.44 -5.80 36.99
N ASP A 726 9.24 -5.47 37.47
CA ASP A 726 8.02 -6.25 37.32
C ASP A 726 7.30 -6.04 35.98
N TYR A 727 7.71 -5.05 35.18
CA TYR A 727 7.24 -4.90 33.82
C TYR A 727 7.76 -6.05 32.95
N LYS A 728 6.83 -6.93 32.55
CA LYS A 728 7.12 -8.10 31.73
C LYS A 728 7.67 -7.64 30.38
N LYS A 729 8.86 -8.15 30.04
CA LYS A 729 9.49 -7.97 28.74
C LYS A 729 9.22 -9.19 27.88
N THR A 730 8.83 -8.98 26.64
CA THR A 730 8.53 -10.05 25.69
C THR A 730 9.18 -9.73 24.36
N TRP A 731 10.07 -10.61 23.91
CA TRP A 731 10.59 -10.60 22.55
C TRP A 731 9.62 -11.38 21.64
N VAL A 732 9.21 -10.75 20.53
CA VAL A 732 8.18 -11.28 19.63
C VAL A 732 8.79 -11.76 18.32
N LEU A 733 8.38 -12.95 17.87
CA LEU A 733 8.69 -13.50 16.55
C LEU A 733 7.43 -14.08 15.90
N ASN A 734 6.97 -13.41 14.87
CA ASN A 734 5.84 -13.80 14.04
C ASN A 734 6.35 -14.69 12.88
N LEU A 735 5.80 -15.90 12.80
CA LEU A 735 6.23 -16.99 11.93
C LEU A 735 5.10 -17.40 10.98
N HIS A 736 5.43 -17.53 9.69
CA HIS A 736 4.45 -17.96 8.67
C HIS A 736 3.98 -19.40 8.83
N LYS A 737 4.72 -20.22 9.58
CA LYS A 737 4.30 -21.56 9.99
C LYS A 737 4.60 -21.79 11.46
N THR A 738 3.69 -22.47 12.14
CA THR A 738 3.90 -22.86 13.53
C THR A 738 5.17 -23.73 13.64
N PRO A 739 6.14 -23.36 14.50
CA PRO A 739 7.39 -24.09 14.59
C PRO A 739 7.19 -25.46 15.27
N THR A 740 8.05 -26.41 14.93
CA THR A 740 8.12 -27.76 15.50
C THR A 740 9.44 -27.95 16.28
N GLY A 741 9.52 -28.99 17.10
CA GLY A 741 10.69 -29.26 17.96
C GLY A 741 10.46 -28.83 19.41
N THR A 742 11.53 -28.66 20.17
CA THR A 742 11.48 -28.38 21.62
C THR A 742 12.24 -27.11 21.95
N ALA A 743 11.55 -26.13 22.55
CA ALA A 743 12.18 -24.95 23.11
C ALA A 743 13.42 -25.30 23.95
N PRO A 744 14.55 -24.56 23.84
CA PRO A 744 14.69 -23.28 23.14
C PRO A 744 15.13 -23.38 21.66
N THR A 745 15.16 -24.59 21.07
CA THR A 745 15.57 -24.82 19.67
C THR A 745 14.42 -25.41 18.85
N MET A 746 13.91 -24.65 17.90
CA MET A 746 12.74 -25.02 17.11
C MET A 746 12.98 -24.78 15.62
N VAL A 747 12.10 -25.31 14.78
CA VAL A 747 12.19 -25.21 13.32
C VAL A 747 10.83 -24.86 12.74
N SER A 748 10.75 -23.79 11.95
CA SER A 748 9.58 -23.46 11.13
C SER A 748 9.90 -23.74 9.66
N THR A 749 9.07 -24.51 8.97
CA THR A 749 9.25 -24.83 7.54
C THR A 749 8.03 -24.37 6.78
N ASN A 750 8.23 -23.50 5.79
CA ASN A 750 7.18 -22.96 4.92
C ASN A 750 7.57 -23.20 3.46
N GLY A 751 6.79 -24.02 2.75
CA GLY A 751 7.10 -24.42 1.37
C GLY A 751 8.56 -24.90 1.22
N ASN A 752 9.33 -24.24 0.35
CA ASN A 752 10.74 -24.55 0.12
C ASN A 752 11.70 -23.86 1.10
N GLY A 753 11.20 -22.97 1.97
CA GLY A 753 11.99 -22.27 2.98
C GLY A 753 11.93 -22.94 4.36
N LYS A 754 13.02 -22.84 5.13
CA LYS A 754 13.10 -23.32 6.52
C LYS A 754 13.87 -22.35 7.39
N LEU A 755 13.35 -22.06 8.58
CA LEU A 755 13.98 -21.25 9.61
C LEU A 755 14.28 -22.11 10.84
N PHE A 756 15.57 -22.26 11.15
CA PHE A 756 16.01 -22.77 12.44
C PHE A 756 16.06 -21.63 13.45
N ILE A 757 15.45 -21.82 14.61
CA ILE A 757 15.24 -20.80 15.65
C ILE A 757 15.92 -21.27 16.92
N GLN A 758 16.88 -20.49 17.42
CA GLN A 758 17.57 -20.76 18.68
C GLN A 758 17.45 -19.55 19.61
N THR A 759 16.79 -19.74 20.75
CA THR A 759 16.82 -18.77 21.86
C THR A 759 18.01 -19.08 22.76
N VAL A 760 18.99 -18.18 22.79
CA VAL A 760 20.25 -18.39 23.52
C VAL A 760 20.27 -17.60 24.83
N LEU A 761 19.76 -16.36 24.82
CA LEU A 761 19.49 -15.57 26.02
C LEU A 761 18.05 -15.03 26.00
N PRO A 762 17.38 -14.95 27.17
CA PRO A 762 17.84 -15.45 28.46
C PRO A 762 17.90 -16.98 28.49
N ALA A 763 18.91 -17.56 29.17
CA ALA A 763 19.16 -19.00 29.13
C ALA A 763 17.98 -19.84 29.66
N ASN A 764 17.21 -19.29 30.59
CA ASN A 764 16.00 -19.88 31.17
C ASN A 764 14.77 -19.05 30.80
N ALA A 765 14.50 -18.91 29.50
CA ALA A 765 13.32 -18.19 29.02
C ALA A 765 12.02 -18.98 29.23
N ASP A 766 10.92 -18.26 29.40
CA ASP A 766 9.58 -18.74 29.09
C ASP A 766 9.31 -18.50 27.61
N ILE A 767 8.92 -19.55 26.89
CA ILE A 767 8.62 -19.49 25.45
C ILE A 767 7.20 -19.97 25.24
N THR A 768 6.35 -19.11 24.67
CA THR A 768 4.94 -19.41 24.38
C THR A 768 4.67 -19.24 22.90
N LEU A 769 3.83 -20.11 22.34
CA LEU A 769 3.39 -20.06 20.94
C LEU A 769 1.89 -19.74 20.91
N HIS A 770 1.53 -18.70 20.18
CA HIS A 770 0.14 -18.30 19.94
C HIS A 770 -0.22 -18.54 18.47
N SER A 771 -1.15 -19.45 18.21
CA SER A 771 -1.58 -19.83 16.86
C SER A 771 -3.10 -19.89 16.77
N GLY A 772 -3.65 -19.90 15.56
CA GLY A 772 -5.11 -19.91 15.35
C GLY A 772 -5.77 -18.66 15.93
N ALA A 773 -6.83 -18.82 16.73
CA ALA A 773 -7.53 -17.68 17.34
C ALA A 773 -6.66 -16.90 18.34
N GLU A 774 -5.73 -17.58 19.03
CA GLU A 774 -4.83 -16.96 20.02
C GLU A 774 -3.78 -16.05 19.35
N LEU A 775 -3.49 -16.26 18.06
CA LEU A 775 -2.59 -15.38 17.30
C LEU A 775 -3.03 -13.93 17.35
N TYR A 776 -4.33 -13.66 17.37
CA TYR A 776 -4.89 -12.31 17.38
C TYR A 776 -5.41 -11.89 18.76
N ALA A 777 -5.11 -12.68 19.80
CA ALA A 777 -5.61 -12.46 21.14
C ALA A 777 -4.54 -11.94 22.11
N TYR A 778 -4.94 -10.99 22.95
CA TYR A 778 -4.18 -10.48 24.10
C TYR A 778 -5.13 -9.70 25.03
N GLU A 779 -4.78 -9.60 26.32
CA GLU A 779 -5.65 -9.03 27.38
C GLU A 779 -7.08 -9.59 27.41
N GLY A 780 -7.25 -10.87 27.08
CA GLY A 780 -8.57 -11.52 27.04
C GLY A 780 -9.50 -11.04 25.93
N LYS A 781 -8.97 -10.28 24.95
CA LYS A 781 -9.68 -9.82 23.75
C LYS A 781 -9.05 -10.44 22.51
N SER A 782 -9.81 -10.51 21.42
CA SER A 782 -9.35 -11.04 20.13
C SER A 782 -9.66 -10.05 19.02
N PHE A 783 -8.71 -9.87 18.12
CA PHE A 783 -8.74 -8.88 17.05
C PHE A 783 -8.43 -9.54 15.69
N PRO A 784 -9.19 -10.53 15.22
CA PRO A 784 -8.92 -11.17 13.93
C PRO A 784 -9.18 -10.20 12.77
N PRO A 785 -8.45 -10.33 11.63
CA PRO A 785 -8.73 -9.55 10.44
C PRO A 785 -10.08 -9.91 9.84
N ASN A 786 -10.67 -8.99 9.08
CA ASN A 786 -11.84 -9.31 8.26
C ASN A 786 -11.49 -10.45 7.27
N PRO A 787 -12.24 -11.58 7.24
CA PRO A 787 -11.86 -12.77 6.47
C PRO A 787 -11.59 -12.54 4.97
N PRO A 788 -12.33 -11.67 4.25
CA PRO A 788 -12.04 -11.38 2.85
C PRO A 788 -10.65 -10.76 2.62
N ALA A 789 -10.20 -9.88 3.53
CA ALA A 789 -8.90 -9.21 3.40
C ALA A 789 -7.74 -10.21 3.58
N ALA A 790 -7.92 -11.22 4.43
CA ALA A 790 -6.91 -12.25 4.69
C ALA A 790 -6.81 -13.32 3.59
N ALA A 791 -7.77 -13.38 2.66
CA ALA A 791 -7.80 -14.41 1.63
C ALA A 791 -6.66 -14.22 0.61
N GLY A 792 -5.85 -15.26 0.39
CA GLY A 792 -4.74 -15.23 -0.57
C GLY A 792 -3.50 -14.44 -0.13
N MET A 793 -3.50 -13.86 1.07
CA MET A 793 -2.33 -13.19 1.64
C MET A 793 -1.37 -14.21 2.27
N PRO A 794 -0.04 -13.98 2.20
CA PRO A 794 0.92 -14.74 2.99
C PRO A 794 0.75 -14.35 4.46
N ILE A 795 -0.12 -15.05 5.19
CA ILE A 795 -0.41 -14.75 6.60
C ILE A 795 0.58 -15.45 7.54
N VAL A 796 0.84 -14.80 8.67
CA VAL A 796 1.49 -15.41 9.84
C VAL A 796 0.53 -16.42 10.47
N GLU A 797 1.06 -17.56 10.91
CA GLU A 797 0.26 -18.61 11.58
C GLU A 797 0.58 -18.74 13.07
N CYS A 798 1.72 -18.20 13.51
CA CYS A 798 2.18 -18.32 14.87
C CYS A 798 2.95 -17.08 15.34
N ARG A 799 2.60 -16.56 16.51
CA ARG A 799 3.41 -15.59 17.25
C ARG A 799 4.12 -16.32 18.38
N MET A 800 5.44 -16.37 18.31
CA MET A 800 6.31 -16.84 19.37
C MET A 800 6.68 -15.68 20.30
N GLU A 801 6.47 -15.86 21.59
CA GLU A 801 6.80 -14.90 22.64
C GLU A 801 7.87 -15.47 23.56
N VAL A 802 8.93 -14.72 23.79
CA VAL A 802 10.04 -15.09 24.67
C VAL A 802 10.17 -14.08 25.81
N SER A 803 10.07 -14.54 27.05
CA SER A 803 10.20 -13.70 28.24
C SER A 803 11.23 -14.25 29.24
N PRO A 804 11.94 -13.38 29.99
CA PRO A 804 12.71 -13.82 31.15
C PRO A 804 11.78 -14.42 32.21
N LYS A 805 12.16 -15.55 32.82
CA LYS A 805 11.43 -16.15 33.94
C LYS A 805 11.49 -15.31 35.22
N THR A 806 12.55 -14.54 35.40
CA THR A 806 12.79 -13.75 36.61
C THR A 806 12.63 -12.28 36.29
N ALA A 807 11.79 -11.60 37.06
CA ALA A 807 11.62 -10.15 36.98
C ALA A 807 12.97 -9.44 37.22
N SER A 808 13.34 -8.56 36.29
CA SER A 808 14.56 -7.78 36.32
C SER A 808 14.29 -6.44 35.66
N ALA A 809 14.98 -5.37 36.06
CA ALA A 809 14.90 -4.12 35.32
C ALA A 809 15.59 -4.23 33.95
N SER A 810 16.69 -4.99 33.87
CA SER A 810 17.52 -5.11 32.66
C SER A 810 17.64 -6.58 32.24
N ASP A 811 17.39 -6.85 30.96
CA ASP A 811 17.44 -8.18 30.37
C ASP A 811 18.17 -8.14 29.03
N LEU A 812 18.88 -9.23 28.74
CA LEU A 812 19.57 -9.45 27.48
C LEU A 812 18.85 -10.56 26.71
N PHE A 813 18.51 -10.27 25.47
CA PHE A 813 17.93 -11.26 24.55
C PHE A 813 18.95 -11.55 23.46
N LEU A 814 19.13 -12.83 23.15
CA LEU A 814 20.02 -13.27 22.09
C LEU A 814 19.38 -14.43 21.36
N HIS A 815 19.15 -14.21 20.06
CA HIS A 815 18.51 -15.17 19.19
C HIS A 815 19.39 -15.43 17.97
N VAL A 816 19.45 -16.69 17.54
CA VAL A 816 20.12 -17.07 16.29
C VAL A 816 19.10 -17.73 15.37
N LEU A 817 18.88 -17.09 14.23
CA LEU A 817 17.91 -17.49 13.22
C LEU A 817 18.68 -17.89 11.97
N THR A 818 18.51 -19.13 11.49
CA THR A 818 19.22 -19.62 10.29
C THR A 818 18.23 -20.01 9.21
N ALA A 819 18.20 -19.24 8.12
CA ALA A 819 17.30 -19.41 6.99
C ALA A 819 17.94 -20.30 5.91
N THR A 820 17.30 -21.41 5.60
CA THR A 820 17.82 -22.48 4.75
C THR A 820 16.74 -23.02 3.83
N ASP A 821 17.10 -23.91 2.92
CA ASP A 821 16.10 -24.62 2.11
C ASP A 821 15.44 -25.73 2.94
N ALA A 822 14.20 -26.10 2.60
CA ALA A 822 13.39 -27.07 3.35
C ALA A 822 14.05 -28.44 3.52
N LYS A 823 14.98 -28.81 2.63
CA LYS A 823 15.73 -30.08 2.68
C LYS A 823 16.91 -30.07 3.67
N THR A 824 17.24 -28.93 4.26
CA THR A 824 18.35 -28.83 5.23
C THR A 824 17.93 -29.44 6.55
N ASP A 825 18.65 -30.47 7.02
CA ASP A 825 18.25 -31.22 8.21
C ASP A 825 18.66 -30.55 9.53
N THR A 826 19.82 -29.90 9.56
CA THR A 826 20.38 -29.31 10.77
C THR A 826 20.99 -27.94 10.52
N ALA A 827 21.04 -27.12 11.57
CA ALA A 827 21.80 -25.87 11.60
C ALA A 827 22.83 -25.91 12.73
N ALA A 828 23.88 -25.11 12.61
CA ALA A 828 24.90 -25.02 13.65
C ALA A 828 24.28 -24.52 14.97
N LYS A 829 24.59 -25.23 16.07
CA LYS A 829 24.16 -24.84 17.41
C LYS A 829 24.89 -23.55 17.82
N ALA A 830 24.15 -22.61 18.37
CA ALA A 830 24.66 -21.38 18.94
C ALA A 830 24.88 -21.55 20.45
N GLU A 831 25.99 -21.01 20.94
CA GLU A 831 26.30 -20.96 22.38
C GLU A 831 26.73 -19.54 22.73
N ALA A 832 26.25 -19.04 23.88
CA ALA A 832 26.66 -17.74 24.39
C ALA A 832 27.29 -17.84 25.76
N LYS A 833 28.29 -16.99 25.99
CA LYS A 833 28.94 -16.79 27.27
C LYS A 833 28.88 -15.31 27.63
N VAL A 834 28.26 -15.01 28.77
CA VAL A 834 28.28 -13.67 29.37
C VAL A 834 29.52 -13.59 30.26
N THR A 835 30.38 -12.59 30.05
CA THR A 835 31.60 -12.38 30.85
C THR A 835 31.78 -10.90 31.11
N GLY A 836 31.52 -10.45 32.34
CA GLY A 836 31.59 -9.03 32.68
C GLY A 836 30.61 -8.22 31.83
N SER A 837 31.14 -7.28 31.06
CA SER A 837 30.40 -6.39 30.16
C SER A 837 30.21 -6.94 28.75
N ASP A 838 30.49 -8.21 28.51
CA ASP A 838 30.55 -8.77 27.16
C ASP A 838 29.66 -10.02 27.01
N VAL A 839 29.03 -10.15 25.84
CA VAL A 839 28.32 -11.37 25.43
C VAL A 839 29.03 -11.93 24.20
N THR A 840 29.67 -13.09 24.36
CA THR A 840 30.33 -13.79 23.26
C THR A 840 29.43 -14.93 22.77
N VAL A 841 29.11 -14.91 21.48
CA VAL A 841 28.28 -15.90 20.76
C VAL A 841 29.15 -16.67 19.80
N THR A 842 29.07 -18.00 19.83
CA THR A 842 29.72 -18.88 18.86
C THR A 842 28.67 -19.64 18.07
N VAL A 843 28.72 -19.57 16.74
CA VAL A 843 27.82 -20.32 15.84
C VAL A 843 28.50 -20.59 14.50
N GLY A 844 28.50 -21.83 14.02
CA GLY A 844 28.98 -22.16 12.68
C GLY A 844 30.42 -21.75 12.37
N GLY A 845 31.30 -21.72 13.39
CA GLY A 845 32.68 -21.23 13.27
C GLY A 845 32.84 -19.71 13.36
N ALA A 846 31.74 -18.95 13.41
CA ALA A 846 31.76 -17.54 13.72
C ALA A 846 31.82 -17.31 15.23
N VAL A 847 32.56 -16.28 15.65
CA VAL A 847 32.61 -15.80 17.03
C VAL A 847 32.27 -14.31 17.02
N ILE A 848 31.13 -13.94 17.60
CA ILE A 848 30.69 -12.56 17.73
C ILE A 848 30.76 -12.18 19.20
N LYS A 849 31.35 -11.03 19.51
CA LYS A 849 31.38 -10.46 20.85
C LYS A 849 30.62 -9.15 20.80
N PHE A 850 29.53 -9.03 21.55
CA PHE A 850 28.79 -7.79 21.72
C PHE A 850 29.16 -7.12 23.04
N ASP A 851 29.24 -5.79 23.01
CA ASP A 851 29.34 -4.99 24.22
C ASP A 851 27.96 -4.87 24.89
N VAL A 852 27.90 -5.05 26.21
CA VAL A 852 26.65 -4.92 26.99
C VAL A 852 26.36 -3.45 27.33
N ASN A 853 27.39 -2.60 27.41
CA ASN A 853 27.24 -1.19 27.81
C ASN A 853 27.00 -0.23 26.63
N SER A 854 27.32 -0.64 25.40
CA SER A 854 27.10 0.14 24.18
C SER A 854 26.71 -0.76 23.00
N VAL A 855 26.27 -0.17 21.88
CA VAL A 855 26.27 -0.89 20.61
C VAL A 855 27.71 -1.05 20.12
N GLY A 856 27.99 -2.12 19.39
CA GLY A 856 29.30 -2.47 18.87
C GLY A 856 29.84 -3.77 19.46
N GLY A 857 31.13 -3.99 19.22
CA GLY A 857 31.84 -5.20 19.63
C GLY A 857 32.82 -5.69 18.56
N THR A 858 33.02 -7.01 18.47
CA THR A 858 33.95 -7.61 17.49
C THR A 858 33.37 -8.88 16.89
N ILE A 859 33.82 -9.24 15.69
CA ILE A 859 33.40 -10.45 15.00
C ILE A 859 34.61 -11.18 14.41
N VAL A 860 34.56 -12.50 14.41
CA VAL A 860 35.48 -13.36 13.67
C VAL A 860 34.64 -14.32 12.82
N VAL A 861 34.73 -14.22 11.50
CA VAL A 861 34.03 -15.08 10.52
C VAL A 861 35.03 -15.53 9.46
N GLY A 862 35.10 -16.83 9.19
CA GLY A 862 36.03 -17.36 8.18
C GLY A 862 37.51 -17.04 8.46
N GLY A 863 37.89 -16.87 9.72
CA GLY A 863 39.24 -16.46 10.13
C GLY A 863 39.54 -14.96 9.99
N GLN A 864 38.62 -14.16 9.43
CA GLN A 864 38.75 -12.71 9.34
C GLN A 864 38.19 -12.05 10.59
N LYS A 865 38.96 -11.13 11.19
CA LYS A 865 38.54 -10.34 12.35
C LYS A 865 38.00 -8.98 11.90
N GLY A 866 36.82 -8.62 12.40
CA GLY A 866 36.17 -7.32 12.22
C GLY A 866 35.82 -6.67 13.55
N THR A 867 35.56 -5.36 13.50
CA THR A 867 34.97 -4.59 14.60
C THR A 867 33.54 -4.29 14.20
N LEU A 868 32.59 -4.48 15.11
CA LEU A 868 31.20 -4.07 14.86
C LEU A 868 31.12 -2.57 15.08
N ALA A 869 30.67 -1.83 14.06
CA ALA A 869 30.60 -0.38 14.09
C ALA A 869 29.75 0.13 15.27
N ASN A 870 30.06 1.32 15.79
CA ASN A 870 29.23 2.01 16.80
C ASN A 870 28.57 3.28 16.25
N LYS A 871 28.74 3.52 14.95
CA LYS A 871 28.17 4.61 14.17
C LYS A 871 27.98 4.15 12.72
N ILE A 872 27.10 4.79 11.96
CA ILE A 872 26.94 4.54 10.52
C ILE A 872 28.28 4.72 9.81
N GLN A 873 28.68 3.74 9.00
CA GLN A 873 29.83 3.83 8.10
C GLN A 873 29.27 3.84 6.66
N PRO A 874 29.57 4.86 5.84
CA PRO A 874 29.00 5.03 4.50
C PRO A 874 29.48 3.99 3.48
#